data_AF-A0A9N9RCP1-F1
#
_entry.id   AF-A0A9N9RCP1-F1
#
_cell.length_a   1.000
_cell.length_b   1.000
_cell.length_c   1.000
_cell.angle_alpha   90.00
_cell.angle_beta   90.00
_cell.angle_gamma   90.00
#
_symmetry.space_group_name_H-M   'P 1'
#
loop_
_entity.id
_entity.type
_entity.pdbx_description
1 polymer ?
#
loop_
_entity_poly.entity_id
_entity_poly.type
_entity_poly.pdbx_seq_one_letter_code
_entity_poly.pdbx_strand_id
1 'polypeptide(L)'
;MPKIPYKVEKSQEEDEDYEIVSFEDFCDKNSSSKTDLLTLNDNINYRLCYENDKSPNFADKYGESSNVDSENHTETSLNDSKNVTFKRKLSNSFTPFGRSNVKTTKAPLFSGVIPKSRNEGESVSREHRYQRFSEQRNWLLRSWELVATAGPGMLGVALVCALCVGAWWAASGALGGAWGEEHYRKLWERAHPDNTKKPPTPLTYEKILPEYRYHDHNNLSTKNKSNSTEFTRKNGNLNKKSFIERPIEVLKDICAKVEDNMRFDCFPQVGSNEDDCIKRGCCWRIPEGKGNIPYCYYPPQYDSYRFLNMTEDKHSVTVYYERARPTGYPGDFEVARIDFKYMSDDLLQIKIYDANNKRFEPPLPEIATLSKPLTDMKYRVEINASAIGFKVIRNSNNVTIFDTQDVGGLILSDKFLQLSAVLSTEYIFGLGERRAKFMVDMNWQTFALFNRDRAPIEHLNLYGTHPFFLGVEPQGESFGVLLLNSNAMDVAVQPGGGVTYRATGGVLRLLVLVGGGPRAVAAHYAALVGRPFVPPYWALGFHLCKFDYKSLNVTREVWKKNRDAGIPFDVQWNDIDYMKNRNDFTYDEENFAGLPAFVNELHREGMHYMIIIDPGVSASEKPGSYPPYDRGLEMNVFVRNSTDQPFVGKVWNKETTVFPDFTHPNATQYWLDMMTDFHKKIKYDGAWIDMNEPSNIGGIVEGSCADERYPYMPQTGDDLLREHTLCMDARHYAGTHYDLHNLYGLYEAVATNFALSDIRGKRPFIISRSTFVGSGKYTGHWSGDIESSWHDMRMTIPELLNFNLFGIPMMGADICGFRGDTTVELCKRWMQLGAFYPFSRNHNSDSSAVRNLF
;
A
#
# COMPACT_ATOMS: atom_id res chain seq x y z
N MET A 1 -6.17 32.09 -0.32
CA MET A 1 -4.72 32.26 -0.53
C MET A 1 -4.51 33.10 -1.79
N PRO A 2 -3.74 34.20 -1.74
CA PRO A 2 -3.50 35.07 -2.90
C PRO A 2 -2.52 34.42 -3.89
N LYS A 3 -2.78 34.59 -5.18
CA LYS A 3 -1.95 34.10 -6.30
C LYS A 3 -0.60 34.83 -6.32
N ILE A 4 0.49 34.09 -6.27
CA ILE A 4 1.86 34.60 -6.53
C ILE A 4 2.04 34.68 -8.06
N PRO A 5 2.49 35.82 -8.62
CA PRO A 5 2.69 35.97 -10.05
C PRO A 5 3.95 35.24 -10.52
N TYR A 6 3.80 34.37 -11.51
CA TYR A 6 4.88 33.72 -12.25
C TYR A 6 5.56 34.77 -13.15
N LYS A 7 6.84 35.07 -12.88
CA LYS A 7 7.71 35.77 -13.83
C LYS A 7 8.33 34.73 -14.76
N VAL A 8 8.13 34.91 -16.07
CA VAL A 8 8.81 34.14 -17.11
C VAL A 8 10.27 34.61 -17.15
N GLU A 9 11.21 33.75 -16.74
CA GLU A 9 12.62 33.93 -17.07
C GLU A 9 12.87 33.58 -18.54
N LYS A 10 13.74 34.39 -19.15
CA LYS A 10 14.07 34.39 -20.56
C LYS A 10 14.77 33.09 -20.97
N SER A 11 14.45 32.70 -22.19
CA SER A 11 14.99 31.60 -22.98
C SER A 11 16.50 31.67 -23.26
N GLN A 12 17.07 30.46 -23.43
CA GLN A 12 18.26 30.10 -24.20
C GLN A 12 19.65 30.46 -23.62
N GLU A 13 20.17 29.57 -22.78
CA GLU A 13 21.52 29.04 -23.01
C GLU A 13 21.35 27.67 -23.66
N GLU A 14 21.86 27.50 -24.87
CA GLU A 14 21.91 26.20 -25.54
C GLU A 14 22.92 25.33 -24.78
N ASP A 15 22.42 24.30 -24.07
CA ASP A 15 23.25 23.25 -23.49
C ASP A 15 23.94 22.48 -24.64
N GLU A 16 25.16 22.89 -24.99
CA GLU A 16 25.91 22.31 -26.11
C GLU A 16 26.36 20.84 -25.86
N ASP A 17 26.05 20.26 -24.70
CA ASP A 17 26.60 18.97 -24.23
C ASP A 17 25.73 17.73 -24.48
N TYR A 18 24.44 17.92 -24.77
CA TYR A 18 23.49 16.82 -24.88
C TYR A 18 22.65 16.96 -26.15
N GLU A 19 22.20 15.83 -26.67
CA GLU A 19 21.16 15.79 -27.69
C GLU A 19 19.92 15.08 -27.15
N ILE A 20 18.74 15.60 -27.51
CA ILE A 20 17.47 14.91 -27.30
C ILE A 20 17.26 14.05 -28.54
N VAL A 21 17.26 12.73 -28.36
CA VAL A 21 17.05 11.78 -29.44
C VAL A 21 15.76 11.00 -29.21
N SER A 22 15.01 10.81 -30.30
CA SER A 22 13.86 9.91 -30.28
C SER A 22 14.32 8.46 -30.18
N PHE A 23 13.47 7.59 -29.63
CA PHE A 23 13.76 6.15 -29.58
C PHE A 23 13.97 5.54 -30.97
N GLU A 24 13.32 6.10 -32.00
CA GLU A 24 13.48 5.68 -33.39
C GLU A 24 14.81 6.15 -33.99
N ASP A 25 15.23 7.41 -33.77
CA ASP A 25 16.51 7.94 -34.26
C ASP A 25 17.73 7.31 -33.57
N PHE A 26 17.55 6.82 -32.33
CA PHE A 26 18.58 6.04 -31.62
C PHE A 26 18.86 4.70 -32.30
N CYS A 27 17.87 4.12 -32.98
CA CYS A 27 18.00 2.85 -33.69
C CYS A 27 18.68 2.97 -35.07
N ASP A 28 18.72 4.18 -35.65
CA ASP A 28 19.18 4.41 -37.04
C ASP A 28 20.61 5.01 -37.15
N LYS A 29 21.32 5.27 -36.04
CA LYS A 29 22.70 5.79 -36.09
C LYS A 29 23.73 4.69 -36.43
N ASN A 30 24.62 5.02 -37.38
CA ASN A 30 25.67 4.14 -37.90
C ASN A 30 26.69 3.75 -36.81
N SER A 31 27.20 2.52 -36.85
CA SER A 31 28.02 1.91 -35.77
C SER A 31 29.29 2.68 -35.40
N SER A 32 29.77 3.55 -36.28
CA SER A 32 31.01 4.34 -36.12
C SER A 32 30.84 5.69 -35.40
N SER A 33 29.62 6.11 -35.02
CA SER A 33 29.40 7.33 -34.22
C SER A 33 29.11 7.04 -32.73
N LYS A 34 29.39 5.81 -32.27
CA LYS A 34 29.22 5.40 -30.87
C LYS A 34 30.50 5.75 -30.12
N THR A 35 30.46 6.81 -29.31
CA THR A 35 31.50 7.02 -28.30
C THR A 35 31.54 5.87 -27.33
N ASP A 36 32.75 5.45 -26.98
CA ASP A 36 33.07 4.37 -26.05
C ASP A 36 32.24 4.38 -24.77
N LEU A 37 31.23 3.50 -24.78
CA LEU A 37 30.73 2.80 -23.61
C LEU A 37 30.46 1.37 -24.07
N LEU A 38 31.42 0.50 -23.75
CA LEU A 38 31.28 -0.93 -23.49
C LEU A 38 30.34 -1.68 -24.45
N THR A 39 30.96 -2.34 -25.42
CA THR A 39 30.43 -3.44 -26.24
C THR A 39 29.35 -4.26 -25.55
N LEU A 40 28.11 -4.03 -25.97
CA LEU A 40 26.93 -4.82 -25.66
C LEU A 40 26.15 -4.99 -26.98
N ASN A 41 25.86 -6.25 -27.29
CA ASN A 41 25.05 -6.78 -28.39
C ASN A 41 25.67 -6.82 -29.79
N ASP A 42 26.04 -8.04 -30.19
CA ASP A 42 25.45 -8.64 -31.40
C ASP A 42 24.52 -9.78 -30.99
N ASN A 43 23.35 -9.85 -31.64
CA ASN A 43 22.32 -10.89 -31.62
C ASN A 43 21.34 -10.98 -30.44
N ILE A 44 20.31 -10.12 -30.41
CA ILE A 44 18.95 -10.56 -30.06
C ILE A 44 17.91 -9.80 -30.93
N ASN A 45 17.33 -10.50 -31.91
CA ASN A 45 16.08 -10.12 -32.57
C ASN A 45 14.90 -10.51 -31.66
N TYR A 46 14.02 -9.56 -31.29
CA TYR A 46 12.71 -9.85 -30.70
C TYR A 46 11.62 -9.72 -31.76
N ARG A 47 10.84 -10.79 -31.94
CA ARG A 47 9.58 -10.81 -32.67
C ARG A 47 8.46 -11.00 -31.64
N LEU A 48 7.85 -9.90 -31.20
CA LEU A 48 6.56 -9.92 -30.51
C LEU A 48 5.47 -9.74 -31.57
N CYS A 49 4.86 -10.84 -32.00
CA CYS A 49 3.60 -10.84 -32.73
C CYS A 49 2.75 -12.02 -32.23
N TYR A 50 1.49 -11.70 -31.93
CA TYR A 50 0.34 -12.58 -31.74
C TYR A 50 0.51 -14.04 -32.17
N GLU A 51 0.25 -14.98 -31.26
CA GLU A 51 -0.31 -16.29 -31.62
C GLU A 51 -1.47 -16.64 -30.68
N ASN A 52 -2.65 -16.76 -31.31
CA ASN A 52 -3.85 -17.39 -30.76
C ASN A 52 -3.63 -18.90 -30.63
N ASP A 53 -4.26 -19.47 -29.61
CA ASP A 53 -4.80 -20.83 -29.50
C ASP A 53 -4.09 -21.96 -30.25
N LYS A 54 -3.48 -22.87 -29.47
CA LYS A 54 -3.71 -24.32 -29.61
C LYS A 54 -3.32 -25.05 -28.31
N SER A 55 -4.27 -25.82 -27.81
CA SER A 55 -4.18 -26.72 -26.67
C SER A 55 -3.13 -27.83 -26.84
N PRO A 56 -2.47 -28.31 -25.76
CA PRO A 56 -1.67 -29.52 -25.83
C PRO A 56 -2.45 -30.73 -25.28
N ASN A 57 -2.65 -31.74 -26.13
CA ASN A 57 -2.91 -33.10 -25.67
C ASN A 57 -1.58 -33.71 -25.19
N PHE A 58 -1.56 -34.15 -23.93
CA PHE A 58 -0.57 -35.09 -23.43
C PHE A 58 -1.01 -36.52 -23.74
N ALA A 59 -0.12 -37.32 -24.34
CA ALA A 59 -0.16 -38.77 -24.25
C ALA A 59 1.28 -39.31 -24.24
N ASP A 60 1.48 -40.31 -23.37
CA ASP A 60 2.73 -40.96 -23.00
C ASP A 60 3.49 -41.64 -24.14
N LYS A 61 4.84 -41.72 -24.05
CA LYS A 61 5.59 -42.96 -23.75
C LYS A 61 7.08 -42.88 -24.09
N TYR A 62 7.83 -43.61 -23.26
CA TYR A 62 9.16 -44.18 -23.44
C TYR A 62 9.48 -44.75 -24.84
N GLY A 63 10.76 -44.69 -25.24
CA GLY A 63 11.43 -45.79 -25.97
C GLY A 63 12.09 -45.48 -27.32
N GLU A 64 13.43 -45.49 -27.30
CA GLU A 64 14.36 -46.03 -28.31
C GLU A 64 14.26 -45.71 -29.82
N SER A 65 15.33 -45.03 -30.28
CA SER A 65 16.24 -45.44 -31.37
C SER A 65 15.83 -45.38 -32.86
N SER A 66 16.87 -45.14 -33.67
CA SER A 66 17.03 -45.28 -35.12
C SER A 66 16.50 -44.12 -35.97
N ASN A 67 17.38 -43.27 -36.53
CA ASN A 67 18.24 -43.42 -37.72
C ASN A 67 17.55 -42.96 -39.02
N VAL A 68 18.28 -42.07 -39.72
CA VAL A 68 18.44 -42.01 -41.20
C VAL A 68 17.61 -40.98 -41.99
N ASP A 69 18.38 -40.14 -42.70
CA ASP A 69 18.18 -39.40 -43.95
C ASP A 69 17.22 -38.20 -43.99
N SER A 70 17.70 -36.96 -44.23
CA SER A 70 18.19 -36.39 -45.52
C SER A 70 17.06 -36.42 -46.56
N GLU A 71 16.55 -35.31 -47.08
CA GLU A 71 17.23 -34.37 -47.97
C GLU A 71 16.27 -33.23 -48.39
N ASN A 72 16.88 -32.11 -48.80
CA ASN A 72 16.49 -31.19 -49.87
C ASN A 72 15.42 -30.09 -49.68
N HIS A 73 15.98 -28.88 -49.62
CA HIS A 73 15.44 -27.60 -50.08
C HIS A 73 14.82 -27.64 -51.48
N THR A 74 13.80 -26.80 -51.69
CA THR A 74 13.67 -25.93 -52.87
C THR A 74 12.81 -24.71 -52.56
N GLU A 75 13.40 -23.52 -52.70
CA GLU A 75 12.68 -22.25 -52.91
C GLU A 75 12.17 -22.18 -54.36
N THR A 76 10.99 -21.59 -54.56
CA THR A 76 10.68 -20.84 -55.78
C THR A 76 9.71 -19.70 -55.47
N SER A 77 9.94 -18.59 -56.19
CA SER A 77 9.43 -17.24 -56.00
C SER A 77 8.19 -16.92 -56.86
N LEU A 78 7.69 -15.70 -56.63
CA LEU A 78 7.02 -14.76 -57.56
C LEU A 78 5.52 -14.49 -57.38
N ASN A 79 5.29 -13.21 -57.01
CA ASN A 79 4.29 -12.25 -57.53
C ASN A 79 2.84 -12.69 -57.72
N ASP A 80 1.92 -11.98 -57.05
CA ASP A 80 1.11 -11.02 -57.81
C ASP A 80 0.45 -9.93 -56.96
N SER A 81 0.38 -8.76 -57.59
CA SER A 81 -0.19 -7.52 -57.10
C SER A 81 -1.68 -7.41 -57.44
N LYS A 82 -2.49 -6.82 -56.55
CA LYS A 82 -3.70 -6.07 -56.94
C LYS A 82 -4.22 -5.17 -55.81
N ASN A 83 -4.23 -3.87 -56.13
CA ASN A 83 -4.86 -2.78 -55.39
C ASN A 83 -6.38 -2.95 -55.30
N VAL A 84 -6.95 -2.78 -54.10
CA VAL A 84 -8.33 -2.30 -53.92
C VAL A 84 -8.37 -1.29 -52.77
N THR A 85 -8.76 -0.07 -53.11
CA THR A 85 -8.91 1.10 -52.25
C THR A 85 -10.29 1.11 -51.60
N PHE A 86 -10.37 1.18 -50.25
CA PHE A 86 -11.58 1.57 -49.54
C PHE A 86 -11.37 2.87 -48.76
N LYS A 87 -12.09 3.92 -49.17
CA LYS A 87 -12.21 5.20 -48.45
C LYS A 87 -13.07 5.02 -47.20
N ARG A 88 -12.52 5.28 -46.01
CA ARG A 88 -13.31 5.54 -44.80
C ARG A 88 -13.12 7.00 -44.38
N LYS A 89 -14.20 7.78 -44.47
CA LYS A 89 -14.32 9.10 -43.84
C LYS A 89 -14.25 8.92 -42.32
N LEU A 90 -13.25 9.50 -41.68
CA LEU A 90 -13.25 9.83 -40.26
C LEU A 90 -13.15 11.34 -40.16
N SER A 91 -14.21 11.97 -39.66
CA SER A 91 -14.19 13.32 -39.13
C SER A 91 -13.73 13.25 -37.68
N ASN A 92 -12.65 13.97 -37.37
CA ASN A 92 -12.16 14.34 -36.04
C ASN A 92 -13.28 15.08 -35.24
N SER A 93 -13.27 15.18 -33.91
CA SER A 93 -12.15 15.61 -33.07
C SER A 93 -12.43 15.45 -31.57
N PHE A 94 -11.45 14.92 -30.83
CA PHE A 94 -11.18 15.27 -29.42
C PHE A 94 -9.78 15.91 -29.38
N THR A 95 -9.66 17.04 -28.68
CA THR A 95 -8.41 17.77 -28.43
C THR A 95 -8.43 18.27 -26.99
N PRO A 96 -7.30 18.20 -26.26
CA PRO A 96 -6.91 19.23 -25.31
C PRO A 96 -5.74 20.08 -25.88
N PHE A 97 -5.73 21.37 -25.52
CA PHE A 97 -5.05 22.47 -26.21
C PHE A 97 -3.60 22.74 -25.78
N GLY A 98 -2.80 23.22 -26.76
CA GLY A 98 -1.57 23.99 -26.57
C GLY A 98 -0.91 24.30 -27.93
N ARG A 99 -1.27 25.43 -28.55
CA ARG A 99 -0.75 25.89 -29.86
C ARG A 99 0.78 26.03 -29.86
N SER A 100 1.45 25.36 -30.78
CA SER A 100 2.70 25.82 -31.41
C SER A 100 2.58 25.62 -32.92
N ASN A 101 3.02 26.63 -33.68
CA ASN A 101 2.83 26.75 -35.12
C ASN A 101 3.78 25.84 -35.91
N VAL A 102 3.20 25.03 -36.79
CA VAL A 102 3.64 24.65 -38.14
C VAL A 102 5.15 24.65 -38.43
N LYS A 103 5.79 23.49 -38.29
CA LYS A 103 6.41 22.71 -39.39
C LYS A 103 6.95 21.38 -38.83
N THR A 104 6.30 20.28 -39.23
CA THR A 104 6.82 18.89 -39.31
C THR A 104 7.88 18.43 -38.31
N THR A 105 7.46 17.69 -37.27
CA THR A 105 8.06 16.44 -36.76
C THR A 105 7.15 15.86 -35.68
N LYS A 106 6.93 14.53 -35.69
CA LYS A 106 6.19 13.81 -34.65
C LYS A 106 7.01 13.84 -33.35
N ALA A 107 6.40 14.22 -32.23
CA ALA A 107 7.03 14.08 -30.93
C ALA A 107 6.90 12.60 -30.47
N PRO A 108 7.98 11.92 -30.07
CA PRO A 108 7.92 10.55 -29.55
C PRO A 108 7.34 10.53 -28.13
N LEU A 109 6.71 9.41 -27.75
CA LEU A 109 6.11 9.21 -26.43
C LEU A 109 7.14 9.07 -25.29
N PHE A 110 8.42 8.94 -25.64
CA PHE A 110 9.57 8.87 -24.72
C PHE A 110 10.78 9.51 -25.39
N SER A 111 11.43 10.47 -24.71
CA SER A 111 12.71 11.05 -25.12
C SER A 111 13.73 10.86 -24.01
N GLY A 112 14.88 10.28 -24.36
CA GLY A 112 16.04 10.14 -23.48
C GLY A 112 17.02 11.29 -23.70
N VAL A 113 17.76 11.65 -22.65
CA VAL A 113 18.87 12.61 -22.74
C VAL A 113 20.16 11.81 -22.85
N ILE A 114 20.89 11.98 -23.96
CA ILE A 114 22.16 11.25 -24.20
C ILE A 114 23.30 12.28 -24.30
N PRO A 115 24.47 12.03 -23.68
CA PRO A 115 25.66 12.87 -23.86
C PRO A 115 26.15 12.85 -25.32
N LYS A 116 26.59 14.00 -25.85
CA LYS A 116 27.26 14.04 -27.16
C LYS A 116 28.59 13.27 -27.13
N SER A 117 28.99 12.73 -28.29
CA SER A 117 30.23 11.96 -28.42
C SER A 117 31.49 12.80 -28.22
N ARG A 118 32.44 12.30 -27.41
CA ARG A 118 33.83 12.78 -27.33
C ARG A 118 34.46 12.82 -28.73
N ASN A 119 34.96 13.98 -29.12
CA ASN A 119 35.97 14.05 -30.15
C ASN A 119 37.33 13.66 -29.55
N GLU A 120 38.10 12.83 -30.26
CA GLU A 120 39.48 12.51 -29.91
C GLU A 120 40.32 13.80 -29.94
N GLY A 121 40.53 14.42 -28.78
CA GLY A 121 41.33 15.64 -28.66
C GLY A 121 41.07 16.53 -27.44
N GLU A 122 39.96 16.37 -26.72
CA GLU A 122 39.68 17.21 -25.55
C GLU A 122 40.26 16.63 -24.25
N SER A 123 40.95 17.51 -23.51
CA SER A 123 41.77 17.18 -22.34
C SER A 123 40.97 16.72 -21.12
N VAL A 124 41.67 16.01 -20.25
CA VAL A 124 41.18 15.37 -19.02
C VAL A 124 40.80 16.41 -17.97
N SER A 125 39.63 17.07 -18.07
CA SER A 125 38.98 17.69 -16.90
C SER A 125 37.51 18.02 -17.17
N ARG A 126 36.62 17.07 -16.87
CA ARG A 126 35.23 17.38 -16.52
C ARG A 126 34.98 16.88 -15.10
N GLU A 127 34.99 17.80 -14.13
CA GLU A 127 34.48 17.53 -12.79
C GLU A 127 33.04 16.98 -12.87
N HIS A 128 32.81 15.88 -12.18
CA HIS A 128 31.52 15.19 -12.16
C HIS A 128 30.44 16.08 -11.54
N ARG A 129 29.30 16.20 -12.22
CA ARG A 129 28.21 17.15 -11.87
C ARG A 129 27.61 16.91 -10.46
N TYR A 130 27.84 15.75 -9.82
CA TYR A 130 27.47 15.52 -8.42
C TYR A 130 28.23 16.42 -7.42
N GLN A 131 29.50 16.78 -7.70
CA GLN A 131 30.22 17.77 -6.89
C GLN A 131 29.64 19.18 -7.06
N ARG A 132 29.01 19.46 -8.21
CA ARG A 132 28.47 20.79 -8.55
C ARG A 132 27.18 21.13 -7.78
N PHE A 133 26.42 20.13 -7.35
CA PHE A 133 25.23 20.34 -6.49
C PHE A 133 25.56 20.30 -4.99
N SER A 134 26.77 19.87 -4.60
CA SER A 134 27.25 19.83 -3.22
C SER A 134 28.03 21.09 -2.81
N GLU A 135 28.63 21.83 -3.75
CA GLU A 135 29.41 23.03 -3.43
C GLU A 135 28.66 24.35 -3.70
N GLN A 136 27.84 24.82 -2.76
CA GLN A 136 27.73 26.26 -2.51
C GLN A 136 28.68 26.66 -1.37
N ARG A 137 29.98 26.58 -1.65
CA ARG A 137 31.00 27.13 -0.75
C ARG A 137 31.07 28.64 -0.93
N ASN A 138 30.64 29.37 0.09
CA ASN A 138 30.60 30.83 0.13
C ASN A 138 32.04 31.40 -0.02
N TRP A 139 32.22 32.43 -0.85
CA TRP A 139 33.54 33.00 -1.20
C TRP A 139 34.36 33.45 0.03
N LEU A 140 33.66 33.79 1.13
CA LEU A 140 34.24 34.13 2.43
C LEU A 140 35.04 32.97 3.05
N LEU A 141 34.65 31.71 2.85
CA LEU A 141 35.36 30.53 3.36
C LEU A 141 36.63 30.22 2.57
N ARG A 142 36.61 30.37 1.23
CA ARG A 142 37.83 30.26 0.40
C ARG A 142 38.85 31.34 0.71
N SER A 143 38.37 32.53 1.12
CA SER A 143 39.23 33.64 1.50
C SER A 143 39.90 33.40 2.85
N TRP A 144 39.25 32.63 3.73
CA TRP A 144 39.76 32.29 5.07
C TRP A 144 40.88 31.24 5.03
N GLU A 145 40.81 30.26 4.12
CA GLU A 145 41.86 29.24 3.96
C GLU A 145 43.14 29.80 3.34
N LEU A 146 43.04 30.78 2.43
CA LEU A 146 44.19 31.48 1.85
C LEU A 146 44.94 32.34 2.87
N VAL A 147 44.26 32.85 3.89
CA VAL A 147 44.87 33.64 4.97
C VAL A 147 45.50 32.72 6.03
N ALA A 148 44.96 31.52 6.23
CA ALA A 148 45.50 30.56 7.21
C ALA A 148 46.84 29.93 6.80
N THR A 149 47.19 29.94 5.51
CA THR A 149 48.45 29.37 4.99
C THR A 149 49.68 30.27 5.12
N ALA A 150 49.55 31.50 5.64
CA ALA A 150 50.68 32.42 5.84
C ALA A 150 50.77 32.85 7.32
N GLY A 151 51.63 32.20 8.11
CA GLY A 151 52.00 32.69 9.45
C GLY A 151 52.95 33.91 9.37
N PRO A 152 53.06 34.77 10.42
CA PRO A 152 52.52 34.63 11.78
C PRO A 152 51.29 35.53 12.04
N GLY A 153 50.22 34.89 12.52
CA GLY A 153 48.85 35.43 12.67
C GLY A 153 48.57 36.39 13.82
N MET A 154 49.52 37.20 14.29
CA MET A 154 49.22 38.23 15.33
C MET A 154 49.12 39.66 14.77
N LEU A 155 49.90 40.01 13.75
CA LEU A 155 49.84 41.34 13.13
C LEU A 155 48.61 41.51 12.24
N GLY A 156 48.20 40.46 11.51
CA GLY A 156 47.01 40.50 10.66
C GLY A 156 45.70 40.60 11.45
N VAL A 157 45.59 39.88 12.57
CA VAL A 157 44.41 39.93 13.45
C VAL A 157 44.30 41.30 14.13
N ALA A 158 45.42 41.89 14.58
CA ALA A 158 45.43 43.24 15.16
C ALA A 158 45.03 44.32 14.13
N LEU A 159 45.47 44.20 12.88
CA LEU A 159 45.11 45.13 11.80
C LEU A 159 43.64 45.00 11.40
N VAL A 160 43.11 43.78 11.30
CA VAL A 160 41.69 43.54 11.00
C VAL A 160 40.79 44.00 12.16
N CYS A 161 41.17 43.76 13.42
CA CYS A 161 40.42 44.27 14.56
C CYS A 161 40.45 45.81 14.65
N ALA A 162 41.58 46.45 14.37
CA ALA A 162 41.68 47.91 14.34
C ALA A 162 40.85 48.52 13.21
N LEU A 163 40.84 47.89 12.03
CA LEU A 163 40.04 48.32 10.88
C LEU A 163 38.54 48.07 11.10
N CYS A 164 38.16 46.97 11.75
CA CYS A 164 36.75 46.69 12.10
C CYS A 164 36.23 47.65 13.18
N VAL A 165 37.03 48.00 14.19
CA VAL A 165 36.64 48.98 15.22
C VAL A 165 36.58 50.39 14.64
N GLY A 166 37.52 50.75 13.75
CA GLY A 166 37.48 52.02 13.00
C GLY A 166 36.28 52.12 12.05
N ALA A 167 35.94 51.05 11.34
CA ALA A 167 34.76 50.99 10.48
C ALA A 167 33.46 51.01 11.29
N TRP A 168 33.44 50.39 12.48
CA TRP A 168 32.30 50.41 13.37
C TRP A 168 32.09 51.80 13.99
N TRP A 169 33.15 52.54 14.32
CA TRP A 169 33.04 53.94 14.76
C TRP A 169 32.65 54.89 13.62
N ALA A 170 33.18 54.71 12.41
CA ALA A 170 32.84 55.52 11.25
C ALA A 170 31.41 55.28 10.75
N ALA A 171 30.92 54.04 10.79
CA ALA A 171 29.55 53.69 10.40
C ALA A 171 28.53 54.02 11.50
N SER A 172 28.87 53.85 12.78
CA SER A 172 27.97 54.16 13.89
C SER A 172 27.89 55.66 14.18
N GLY A 173 28.92 56.44 13.83
CA GLY A 173 28.92 57.90 13.94
C GLY A 173 28.11 58.63 12.86
N ALA A 174 27.77 57.96 11.74
CA ALA A 174 27.01 58.54 10.63
C ALA A 174 25.58 58.00 10.49
N LEU A 175 25.23 56.92 11.20
CA LEU A 175 23.88 56.29 11.13
C LEU A 175 23.24 56.03 12.51
N GLY A 176 23.83 56.56 13.59
CA GLY A 176 23.26 56.53 14.94
C GLY A 176 22.13 57.54 15.12
N GLY A 177 20.95 57.23 14.58
CA GLY A 177 19.70 57.96 14.82
C GLY A 177 18.52 57.00 14.75
N ALA A 178 17.76 56.91 15.85
CA ALA A 178 16.68 55.96 16.09
C ALA A 178 15.68 55.80 14.93
N TRP A 179 15.54 54.58 14.41
CA TRP A 179 14.43 54.19 13.53
C TRP A 179 13.36 53.50 14.38
N GLY A 180 12.49 54.31 14.99
CA GLY A 180 11.40 53.85 15.85
C GLY A 180 10.24 53.22 15.08
N GLU A 181 9.35 52.56 15.84
CA GLU A 181 8.15 51.82 15.42
C GLU A 181 7.23 52.55 14.41
N GLU A 182 7.34 53.87 14.29
CA GLU A 182 6.61 54.72 13.35
C GLU A 182 6.81 54.32 11.87
N HIS A 183 8.01 53.82 11.51
CA HIS A 183 8.31 53.42 10.12
C HIS A 183 7.64 52.09 9.75
N TYR A 184 7.67 51.11 10.66
CA TYR A 184 6.98 49.84 10.48
C TYR A 184 5.46 50.01 10.48
N ARG A 185 4.94 50.93 11.32
CA ARG A 185 3.52 51.29 11.33
C ARG A 185 3.06 51.87 9.99
N LYS A 186 3.82 52.80 9.40
CA LYS A 186 3.50 53.40 8.08
C LYS A 186 3.63 52.43 6.91
N LEU A 187 4.55 51.47 6.98
CA LEU A 187 4.67 50.38 6.00
C LEU A 187 3.49 49.40 6.11
N TRP A 188 3.05 49.09 7.33
CA TRP A 188 1.91 48.23 7.58
C TRP A 188 0.57 48.87 7.19
N GLU A 189 0.38 50.15 7.51
CA GLU A 189 -0.80 50.95 7.13
C GLU A 189 -0.94 51.12 5.59
N ARG A 190 0.19 51.17 4.86
CA ARG A 190 0.19 51.15 3.38
C ARG A 190 -0.19 49.80 2.79
N ALA A 191 0.11 48.71 3.48
CA ALA A 191 -0.16 47.35 3.02
C ALA A 191 -1.57 46.85 3.34
N HIS A 192 -2.29 47.50 4.28
CA HIS A 192 -3.60 47.04 4.77
C HIS A 192 -4.61 48.21 4.97
N PRO A 193 -4.99 48.96 3.91
CA PRO A 193 -5.83 50.14 4.02
C PRO A 193 -7.23 49.87 4.61
N ASP A 194 -7.76 48.65 4.45
CA ASP A 194 -9.10 48.27 4.89
C ASP A 194 -9.23 48.06 6.41
N ASN A 195 -8.11 47.92 7.13
CA ASN A 195 -8.10 47.70 8.59
C ASN A 195 -8.10 48.99 9.42
N THR A 196 -8.16 50.17 8.79
CA THR A 196 -8.11 51.48 9.49
C THR A 196 -9.46 52.05 9.90
N LYS A 197 -10.57 51.32 9.68
CA LYS A 197 -11.93 51.78 10.00
C LYS A 197 -12.68 50.86 10.97
N LYS A 198 -12.18 50.74 12.21
CA LYS A 198 -12.98 50.62 13.47
C LYS A 198 -12.07 50.29 14.66
N PRO A 199 -12.24 50.93 15.83
CA PRO A 199 -11.44 50.62 17.01
C PRO A 199 -11.88 49.28 17.64
N PRO A 200 -10.95 48.43 18.12
CA PRO A 200 -11.26 47.22 18.86
C PRO A 200 -11.58 47.51 20.34
N THR A 201 -12.60 46.85 20.86
CA THR A 201 -12.95 46.80 22.30
C THR A 201 -12.03 45.77 22.99
N PRO A 202 -11.56 45.99 24.24
CA PRO A 202 -10.54 45.13 24.84
C PRO A 202 -11.15 43.82 25.37
N LEU A 203 -10.54 42.69 24.99
CA LEU A 203 -10.83 41.39 25.59
C LEU A 203 -9.82 41.12 26.72
N THR A 204 -10.36 40.92 27.91
CA THR A 204 -9.68 40.46 29.12
C THR A 204 -9.25 39.01 28.98
N TYR A 205 -8.01 38.72 29.39
CA TYR A 205 -7.45 37.37 29.47
C TYR A 205 -7.87 36.71 30.79
N GLU A 206 -8.63 35.62 30.74
CA GLU A 206 -8.72 34.66 31.84
C GLU A 206 -8.17 33.30 31.40
N LYS A 207 -7.34 32.75 32.29
CA LYS A 207 -6.52 31.55 32.12
C LYS A 207 -7.38 30.34 32.49
N ILE A 208 -7.70 29.47 31.53
CA ILE A 208 -8.45 28.24 31.80
C ILE A 208 -7.50 27.04 31.70
N LEU A 209 -7.31 26.36 32.83
CA LEU A 209 -6.76 25.00 32.95
C LEU A 209 -7.83 24.00 32.50
N PRO A 210 -7.52 22.98 31.66
CA PRO A 210 -8.50 21.98 31.29
C PRO A 210 -8.61 20.88 32.37
N GLU A 211 -9.69 20.89 33.14
CA GLU A 211 -10.21 19.69 33.82
C GLU A 211 -11.03 18.86 32.81
N TYR A 212 -10.57 17.65 32.51
CA TYR A 212 -11.37 16.67 31.76
C TYR A 212 -12.37 16.01 32.71
N ARG A 213 -13.65 16.39 32.65
CA ARG A 213 -14.77 15.61 33.20
C ARG A 213 -15.50 14.87 32.09
N TYR A 214 -15.56 13.55 32.27
CA TYR A 214 -16.52 12.65 31.64
C TYR A 214 -17.94 13.21 31.76
N HIS A 215 -18.66 13.31 30.63
CA HIS A 215 -20.10 13.53 30.63
C HIS A 215 -20.82 12.37 29.94
N ASP A 216 -21.42 11.58 30.81
CA ASP A 216 -22.52 10.65 30.58
C ASP A 216 -23.73 11.42 30.02
N HIS A 217 -24.28 10.98 28.89
CA HIS A 217 -25.49 11.56 28.31
C HIS A 217 -26.66 10.59 28.50
N ASN A 218 -27.26 10.70 29.69
CA ASN A 218 -28.62 10.28 29.95
C ASN A 218 -29.45 11.51 30.37
N ASN A 219 -30.68 11.57 29.85
CA ASN A 219 -31.76 12.52 30.12
C ASN A 219 -31.61 13.98 29.64
N LEU A 220 -32.40 14.32 28.62
CA LEU A 220 -33.31 15.47 28.70
C LEU A 220 -34.58 15.18 27.88
N SER A 221 -35.66 14.97 28.62
CA SER A 221 -37.03 14.97 28.11
C SER A 221 -37.43 16.40 27.75
N THR A 222 -37.97 16.61 26.54
CA THR A 222 -39.02 17.60 26.31
C THR A 222 -40.10 17.02 25.40
N LYS A 223 -41.33 17.27 25.81
CA LYS A 223 -42.60 16.73 25.31
C LYS A 223 -42.81 17.07 23.83
N ASN A 224 -43.11 16.05 23.02
CA ASN A 224 -44.11 16.15 21.97
C ASN A 224 -44.95 14.87 21.98
N LYS A 225 -46.22 15.02 22.38
CA LYS A 225 -47.25 13.99 22.33
C LYS A 225 -47.66 13.80 20.87
N SER A 226 -47.41 12.62 20.30
CA SER A 226 -48.25 12.04 19.26
C SER A 226 -48.11 10.51 19.27
N ASN A 227 -49.08 9.87 19.91
CA ASN A 227 -49.47 8.46 19.91
C ASN A 227 -48.50 7.44 19.27
N SER A 228 -47.67 6.81 20.10
CA SER A 228 -47.16 5.46 19.86
C SER A 228 -47.86 4.51 20.83
N THR A 229 -48.74 3.66 20.29
CA THR A 229 -49.28 2.52 21.01
C THR A 229 -48.20 1.44 21.13
N GLU A 230 -47.87 1.12 22.38
CA GLU A 230 -47.33 -0.14 22.90
C GLU A 230 -47.14 -1.29 21.88
N PHE A 231 -45.88 -1.57 21.53
CA PHE A 231 -45.45 -2.95 21.23
C PHE A 231 -44.95 -3.58 22.52
N THR A 232 -45.89 -4.04 23.35
CA THR A 232 -45.59 -4.94 24.46
C THR A 232 -45.07 -6.24 23.88
N ARG A 233 -43.81 -6.59 24.21
CA ARG A 233 -43.22 -7.92 24.01
C ARG A 233 -44.17 -8.98 24.60
N LYS A 234 -44.93 -9.65 23.75
CA LYS A 234 -45.36 -11.03 24.05
C LYS A 234 -44.23 -11.94 23.63
N ASN A 235 -43.52 -12.48 24.62
CA ASN A 235 -42.83 -13.76 24.50
C ASN A 235 -43.88 -14.84 24.18
N GLY A 236 -44.22 -14.96 22.90
CA GLY A 236 -44.98 -16.08 22.36
C GLY A 236 -43.99 -17.04 21.70
N ASN A 237 -44.05 -18.31 22.09
CA ASN A 237 -43.32 -19.45 21.50
C ASN A 237 -42.93 -19.23 20.02
N LEU A 238 -41.65 -18.92 19.78
CA LEU A 238 -41.00 -18.88 18.47
C LEU A 238 -40.75 -20.31 17.96
N ASN A 239 -41.83 -21.09 17.80
CA ASN A 239 -41.79 -22.47 17.31
C ASN A 239 -42.68 -22.65 16.07
N LYS A 240 -42.73 -21.64 15.19
CA LYS A 240 -43.21 -21.79 13.81
C LYS A 240 -42.02 -21.58 12.88
N LYS A 241 -41.66 -22.60 12.09
CA LYS A 241 -40.70 -22.47 10.98
C LYS A 241 -41.16 -21.28 10.11
N SER A 242 -40.40 -20.18 10.11
CA SER A 242 -40.70 -18.95 9.36
C SER A 242 -40.10 -18.93 7.95
N PHE A 243 -39.20 -19.89 7.67
CA PHE A 243 -38.63 -20.16 6.36
C PHE A 243 -39.43 -21.23 5.61
N ILE A 244 -39.37 -21.19 4.29
CA ILE A 244 -40.07 -22.13 3.43
C ILE A 244 -39.23 -23.40 3.32
N GLU A 245 -39.66 -24.49 3.95
CA GLU A 245 -39.14 -25.82 3.65
C GLU A 245 -39.61 -26.21 2.24
N ARG A 246 -38.68 -26.22 1.29
CA ARG A 246 -38.95 -26.58 -0.10
C ARG A 246 -38.95 -28.11 -0.21
N PRO A 247 -40.02 -28.74 -0.73
CA PRO A 247 -39.97 -30.16 -1.10
C PRO A 247 -38.78 -30.42 -2.01
N ILE A 248 -38.17 -31.61 -1.90
CA ILE A 248 -36.95 -31.97 -2.65
C ILE A 248 -37.18 -31.85 -4.16
N GLU A 249 -38.37 -32.18 -4.64
CA GLU A 249 -38.76 -32.08 -6.05
C GLU A 249 -38.76 -30.63 -6.54
N VAL A 250 -39.31 -29.71 -5.75
CA VAL A 250 -39.32 -28.27 -6.06
C VAL A 250 -37.91 -27.69 -6.01
N LEU A 251 -37.10 -28.14 -5.04
CA LEU A 251 -35.71 -27.74 -4.93
C LEU A 251 -34.93 -28.21 -6.17
N LYS A 252 -35.07 -29.48 -6.58
CA LYS A 252 -34.42 -30.04 -7.79
C LYS A 252 -34.75 -29.25 -9.06
N ASP A 253 -36.02 -28.91 -9.28
CA ASP A 253 -36.45 -28.14 -10.44
C ASP A 253 -35.87 -26.72 -10.47
N ILE A 254 -35.73 -26.09 -9.30
CA ILE A 254 -35.12 -24.75 -9.17
C ILE A 254 -33.59 -24.85 -9.35
N CYS A 255 -32.96 -25.87 -8.78
CA CYS A 255 -31.52 -26.11 -8.86
C CYS A 255 -31.05 -26.37 -10.29
N ALA A 256 -31.87 -27.01 -11.12
CA ALA A 256 -31.56 -27.29 -12.52
C ALA A 256 -31.43 -26.02 -13.38
N LYS A 257 -32.00 -24.89 -12.94
CA LYS A 257 -32.01 -23.62 -13.67
C LYS A 257 -30.78 -22.74 -13.40
N VAL A 258 -29.91 -23.15 -12.48
CA VAL A 258 -28.69 -22.41 -12.17
C VAL A 258 -27.58 -22.89 -13.11
N GLU A 259 -27.12 -22.00 -13.97
CA GLU A 259 -25.96 -22.24 -14.83
C GLU A 259 -24.69 -22.42 -14.00
N ASP A 260 -23.73 -23.20 -14.51
CA ASP A 260 -22.53 -23.59 -13.76
C ASP A 260 -21.70 -22.39 -13.30
N ASN A 261 -21.53 -21.38 -14.16
CA ASN A 261 -20.84 -20.12 -13.82
C ASN A 261 -21.59 -19.26 -12.78
N MET A 262 -22.87 -19.53 -12.53
CA MET A 262 -23.70 -18.81 -11.57
C MET A 262 -23.93 -19.60 -10.28
N ARG A 263 -23.23 -20.72 -10.09
CA ARG A 263 -23.28 -21.50 -8.86
C ARG A 263 -22.42 -20.86 -7.78
N PHE A 264 -23.04 -20.05 -6.91
CA PHE A 264 -22.38 -19.52 -5.72
C PHE A 264 -22.38 -20.58 -4.61
N ASP A 265 -21.19 -20.86 -4.08
CA ASP A 265 -20.94 -21.91 -3.12
C ASP A 265 -21.64 -21.68 -1.76
N CYS A 266 -22.50 -22.61 -1.37
CA CYS A 266 -23.28 -22.59 -0.13
C CYS A 266 -22.62 -23.38 1.02
N PHE A 267 -21.56 -24.12 0.73
CA PHE A 267 -20.84 -24.91 1.72
C PHE A 267 -19.34 -24.70 1.56
N PRO A 268 -18.85 -23.49 1.91
CA PRO A 268 -17.48 -23.11 1.63
C PRO A 268 -16.45 -23.70 2.59
N GLN A 269 -16.89 -24.23 3.73
CA GLN A 269 -15.99 -24.95 4.62
C GLN A 269 -15.66 -26.35 4.09
N VAL A 270 -14.51 -26.89 4.50
CA VAL A 270 -14.02 -28.21 4.08
C VAL A 270 -15.01 -29.31 4.43
N GLY A 271 -15.16 -30.30 3.54
CA GLY A 271 -15.98 -31.50 3.80
C GLY A 271 -17.46 -31.37 3.41
N SER A 272 -17.77 -30.61 2.37
CA SER A 272 -19.15 -30.52 1.84
C SER A 272 -19.68 -31.89 1.40
N ASN A 273 -20.94 -32.17 1.74
CA ASN A 273 -21.66 -33.38 1.37
C ASN A 273 -23.11 -33.07 1.02
N GLU A 274 -23.75 -33.98 0.28
CA GLU A 274 -25.12 -33.79 -0.24
C GLU A 274 -26.15 -33.59 0.88
N ASP A 275 -26.10 -34.40 1.93
CA ASP A 275 -27.07 -34.36 3.01
C ASP A 275 -27.04 -33.01 3.75
N ASP A 276 -25.85 -32.54 4.11
CA ASP A 276 -25.72 -31.27 4.83
C ASP A 276 -25.97 -30.06 3.92
N CYS A 277 -25.67 -30.17 2.62
CA CYS A 277 -26.05 -29.17 1.63
C CYS A 277 -27.57 -29.02 1.54
N ILE A 278 -28.30 -30.14 1.42
CA ILE A 278 -29.76 -30.14 1.32
C ILE A 278 -30.38 -29.67 2.65
N LYS A 279 -29.81 -30.03 3.81
CA LYS A 279 -30.25 -29.53 5.13
C LYS A 279 -30.14 -28.02 5.26
N ARG A 280 -29.14 -27.39 4.61
CA ARG A 280 -29.04 -25.92 4.50
C ARG A 280 -30.11 -25.30 3.59
N GLY A 281 -30.85 -26.11 2.83
CA GLY A 281 -31.77 -25.64 1.81
C GLY A 281 -31.07 -25.27 0.51
N CYS A 282 -29.88 -25.83 0.28
CA CYS A 282 -29.07 -25.57 -0.91
C CYS A 282 -29.18 -26.67 -1.96
N CYS A 283 -28.71 -26.37 -3.15
CA CYS A 283 -28.68 -27.26 -4.30
C CYS A 283 -27.44 -28.12 -4.29
N TRP A 284 -27.60 -29.42 -4.53
CA TRP A 284 -26.49 -30.33 -4.78
C TRP A 284 -26.52 -30.84 -6.22
N ARG A 285 -25.46 -30.59 -6.98
CA ARG A 285 -25.27 -31.15 -8.33
C ARG A 285 -23.80 -31.27 -8.67
N ILE A 286 -23.35 -32.46 -9.04
CA ILE A 286 -21.99 -32.68 -9.52
C ILE A 286 -21.89 -32.09 -10.95
N PRO A 287 -20.99 -31.14 -11.22
CA PRO A 287 -20.78 -30.57 -12.55
C PRO A 287 -20.14 -31.60 -13.50
N GLU A 288 -20.50 -31.56 -14.78
CA GLU A 288 -19.93 -32.46 -15.81
C GLU A 288 -18.53 -32.00 -16.29
N GLY A 289 -18.17 -30.74 -16.04
CA GLY A 289 -16.92 -30.12 -16.47
C GLY A 289 -15.74 -30.25 -15.48
N LYS A 290 -14.53 -29.94 -15.97
CA LYS A 290 -13.32 -29.81 -15.14
C LYS A 290 -13.27 -28.41 -14.51
N GLY A 291 -13.05 -28.31 -13.20
CA GLY A 291 -12.84 -27.04 -12.48
C GLY A 291 -13.34 -27.07 -11.03
N ASN A 292 -13.07 -26.01 -10.27
CA ASN A 292 -13.51 -25.84 -8.87
C ASN A 292 -14.95 -25.33 -8.76
N ILE A 293 -15.85 -25.83 -9.62
CA ILE A 293 -17.27 -25.48 -9.60
C ILE A 293 -17.91 -26.13 -8.36
N PRO A 294 -18.64 -25.39 -7.51
CA PRO A 294 -19.17 -25.93 -6.27
C PRO A 294 -20.29 -26.93 -6.52
N TYR A 295 -20.22 -28.04 -5.79
CA TYR A 295 -21.25 -29.09 -5.82
C TYR A 295 -22.48 -28.63 -5.03
N CYS A 296 -22.25 -27.98 -3.88
CA CYS A 296 -23.26 -27.35 -3.07
C CYS A 296 -23.37 -25.84 -3.37
N TYR A 297 -24.50 -25.39 -3.89
CA TYR A 297 -24.69 -23.99 -4.29
C TYR A 297 -26.05 -23.45 -3.89
N TYR A 298 -26.16 -22.12 -3.79
CA TYR A 298 -27.43 -21.47 -3.45
C TYR A 298 -28.47 -21.61 -4.58
N PRO A 299 -29.72 -21.98 -4.28
CA PRO A 299 -30.82 -21.87 -5.24
C PRO A 299 -31.21 -20.39 -5.45
N PRO A 300 -31.87 -20.07 -6.56
CA PRO A 300 -32.62 -18.84 -6.71
C PRO A 300 -33.60 -18.62 -5.55
N GLN A 301 -33.78 -17.35 -5.19
CA GLN A 301 -34.62 -16.83 -4.13
C GLN A 301 -34.30 -17.43 -2.77
N TYR A 302 -33.02 -17.66 -2.45
CA TYR A 302 -32.63 -18.24 -1.16
C TYR A 302 -33.10 -17.35 0.00
N ASP A 303 -33.86 -17.90 0.94
CA ASP A 303 -34.67 -17.18 1.92
C ASP A 303 -33.93 -16.94 3.26
N SER A 304 -32.68 -16.47 3.22
CA SER A 304 -31.89 -16.22 4.46
C SER A 304 -32.51 -15.13 5.34
N TYR A 305 -32.98 -14.04 4.71
CA TYR A 305 -33.55 -12.87 5.33
C TYR A 305 -34.86 -12.45 4.65
N ARG A 306 -35.71 -11.72 5.36
CA ARG A 306 -36.95 -11.12 4.84
C ARG A 306 -36.95 -9.62 5.08
N PHE A 307 -37.34 -8.86 4.07
CA PHE A 307 -37.46 -7.41 4.16
C PHE A 307 -38.47 -7.05 5.25
N LEU A 308 -38.07 -6.18 6.17
CA LEU A 308 -38.95 -5.61 7.20
C LEU A 308 -39.48 -4.26 6.79
N ASN A 309 -38.58 -3.30 6.61
CA ASN A 309 -38.90 -1.93 6.25
C ASN A 309 -37.69 -1.21 5.63
N MET A 310 -37.96 -0.04 5.07
CA MET A 310 -36.97 0.86 4.54
C MET A 310 -37.36 2.30 4.85
N THR A 311 -36.38 3.12 5.18
CA THR A 311 -36.52 4.57 5.29
C THR A 311 -35.54 5.24 4.36
N GLU A 312 -36.00 6.18 3.56
CA GLU A 312 -35.17 6.96 2.64
C GLU A 312 -35.20 8.43 3.05
N ASP A 313 -34.02 9.02 3.11
CA ASP A 313 -33.80 10.45 3.25
C ASP A 313 -32.96 10.97 2.07
N LYS A 314 -32.73 12.29 1.99
CA LYS A 314 -32.02 12.92 0.87
C LYS A 314 -30.58 12.41 0.67
N HIS A 315 -29.93 11.91 1.72
CA HIS A 315 -28.52 11.54 1.72
C HIS A 315 -28.29 10.06 2.10
N SER A 316 -29.35 9.32 2.44
CA SER A 316 -29.22 7.94 2.89
C SER A 316 -30.48 7.11 2.66
N VAL A 317 -30.29 5.80 2.51
CA VAL A 317 -31.34 4.79 2.57
C VAL A 317 -30.96 3.83 3.68
N THR A 318 -31.89 3.52 4.57
CA THR A 318 -31.71 2.51 5.61
C THR A 318 -32.72 1.39 5.39
N VAL A 319 -32.25 0.14 5.37
CA VAL A 319 -33.08 -1.06 5.20
C VAL A 319 -32.87 -1.99 6.37
N TYR A 320 -33.97 -2.61 6.83
CA TYR A 320 -33.93 -3.66 7.85
C TYR A 320 -34.42 -4.98 7.25
N TYR A 321 -33.69 -6.03 7.60
CA TYR A 321 -33.97 -7.41 7.23
C TYR A 321 -34.08 -8.26 8.50
N GLU A 322 -35.15 -9.05 8.63
CA GLU A 322 -35.30 -10.04 9.69
C GLU A 322 -34.81 -11.39 9.22
N ARG A 323 -34.11 -12.12 10.08
CA ARG A 323 -33.68 -13.48 9.77
C ARG A 323 -34.89 -14.38 9.52
N ALA A 324 -34.89 -15.04 8.37
CA ALA A 324 -35.94 -15.98 8.00
C ALA A 324 -35.47 -17.43 8.12
N ARG A 325 -34.27 -17.74 7.60
CA ARG A 325 -33.64 -19.05 7.71
C ARG A 325 -32.37 -18.96 8.58
N PRO A 326 -32.17 -19.87 9.55
CA PRO A 326 -30.91 -19.97 10.28
C PRO A 326 -29.75 -20.22 9.32
N THR A 327 -28.61 -19.56 9.53
CA THR A 327 -27.48 -19.68 8.58
C THR A 327 -26.71 -20.99 8.72
N GLY A 328 -26.86 -21.66 9.87
CA GLY A 328 -26.06 -22.82 10.27
C GLY A 328 -24.77 -22.45 11.01
N TYR A 329 -24.50 -21.16 11.21
CA TYR A 329 -23.38 -20.65 11.98
C TYR A 329 -23.83 -20.06 13.33
N PRO A 330 -22.98 -20.12 14.38
CA PRO A 330 -23.33 -19.55 15.69
C PRO A 330 -23.41 -18.02 15.65
N GLY A 331 -24.31 -17.44 16.43
CA GLY A 331 -24.42 -15.98 16.58
C GLY A 331 -25.07 -15.28 15.39
N ASP A 332 -26.08 -15.90 14.77
CA ASP A 332 -26.89 -15.29 13.70
C ASP A 332 -27.41 -13.89 14.05
N PHE A 333 -27.38 -12.97 13.09
CA PHE A 333 -28.01 -11.67 13.27
C PHE A 333 -29.52 -11.82 13.11
N GLU A 334 -30.27 -11.63 14.20
CA GLU A 334 -31.74 -11.69 14.15
C GLU A 334 -32.33 -10.58 13.28
N VAL A 335 -31.75 -9.38 13.36
CA VAL A 335 -32.11 -8.23 12.52
C VAL A 335 -30.84 -7.66 11.92
N ALA A 336 -30.71 -7.74 10.61
CA ALA A 336 -29.64 -7.10 9.86
C ALA A 336 -30.09 -5.70 9.44
N ARG A 337 -29.20 -4.72 9.59
CA ARG A 337 -29.38 -3.35 9.13
C ARG A 337 -28.41 -3.05 8.01
N ILE A 338 -28.92 -2.44 6.94
CA ILE A 338 -28.14 -1.96 5.81
C ILE A 338 -28.30 -0.44 5.68
N ASP A 339 -27.22 0.30 5.87
CA ASP A 339 -27.17 1.74 5.65
C ASP A 339 -26.46 2.05 4.32
N PHE A 340 -27.17 2.67 3.39
CA PHE A 340 -26.62 3.29 2.19
C PHE A 340 -26.45 4.77 2.47
N LYS A 341 -25.21 5.28 2.44
CA LYS A 341 -24.90 6.69 2.64
C LYS A 341 -24.29 7.26 1.37
N TYR A 342 -24.96 8.25 0.79
CA TYR A 342 -24.48 8.99 -0.37
C TYR A 342 -23.42 10.00 0.07
N MET A 343 -22.14 9.61 -0.06
CA MET A 343 -21.02 10.41 0.41
C MET A 343 -20.64 11.53 -0.57
N SER A 344 -20.80 11.28 -1.87
CA SER A 344 -20.73 12.26 -2.96
C SER A 344 -21.56 11.78 -4.15
N ASP A 345 -21.56 12.56 -5.24
CA ASP A 345 -22.13 12.20 -6.55
C ASP A 345 -21.52 10.92 -7.14
N ASP A 346 -20.35 10.50 -6.68
CA ASP A 346 -19.57 9.39 -7.21
C ASP A 346 -18.97 8.41 -6.17
N LEU A 347 -19.33 8.56 -4.89
CA LEU A 347 -18.95 7.66 -3.80
C LEU A 347 -20.19 7.26 -2.98
N LEU A 348 -20.45 5.96 -2.96
CA LEU A 348 -21.46 5.32 -2.12
C LEU A 348 -20.80 4.54 -0.99
N GLN A 349 -21.28 4.71 0.24
CA GLN A 349 -20.98 3.78 1.33
C GLN A 349 -22.18 2.87 1.55
N ILE A 350 -21.91 1.57 1.71
CA ILE A 350 -22.89 0.55 2.08
C ILE A 350 -22.38 -0.13 3.33
N LYS A 351 -23.16 -0.13 4.42
CA LYS A 351 -22.78 -0.77 5.68
C LYS A 351 -23.84 -1.79 6.08
N ILE A 352 -23.45 -3.06 6.17
CA ILE A 352 -24.30 -4.18 6.60
C ILE A 352 -23.79 -4.67 7.95
N TYR A 353 -24.67 -4.69 8.96
CA TYR A 353 -24.30 -5.01 10.34
C TYR A 353 -25.50 -5.48 11.16
N ASP A 354 -25.21 -6.01 12.36
CA ASP A 354 -26.23 -6.38 13.35
C ASP A 354 -26.91 -5.12 13.90
N ALA A 355 -28.24 -5.04 13.78
CA ALA A 355 -29.00 -3.90 14.28
C ALA A 355 -29.03 -3.84 15.81
N ASN A 356 -28.83 -4.97 16.48
CA ASN A 356 -29.01 -5.12 17.93
C ASN A 356 -27.69 -5.03 18.70
N ASN A 357 -26.57 -5.39 18.06
CA ASN A 357 -25.27 -5.49 18.73
C ASN A 357 -24.21 -4.64 18.02
N LYS A 358 -23.42 -3.91 18.81
CA LYS A 358 -22.24 -3.21 18.28
C LYS A 358 -21.19 -4.23 17.89
N ARG A 359 -20.59 -4.04 16.73
CA ARG A 359 -19.52 -4.90 16.19
C ARG A 359 -18.26 -4.08 15.94
N PHE A 360 -17.14 -4.79 15.80
CA PHE A 360 -15.86 -4.16 15.49
C PHE A 360 -15.90 -3.50 14.10
N GLU A 361 -15.29 -2.32 14.02
CA GLU A 361 -15.06 -1.58 12.78
C GLU A 361 -13.63 -1.05 12.80
N PRO A 362 -12.85 -1.20 11.71
CA PRO A 362 -11.50 -0.65 11.64
C PRO A 362 -11.51 0.87 11.92
N PRO A 363 -10.73 1.37 12.89
CA PRO A 363 -10.68 2.80 13.19
C PRO A 363 -9.96 3.61 12.10
N LEU A 364 -9.05 2.95 11.38
CA LEU A 364 -8.26 3.53 10.29
C LEU A 364 -8.51 2.79 8.97
N PRO A 365 -8.39 3.50 7.83
CA PRO A 365 -8.21 4.95 7.73
C PRO A 365 -9.51 5.70 8.08
N GLU A 366 -9.36 6.89 8.66
CA GLU A 366 -10.51 7.78 8.88
C GLU A 366 -11.11 8.20 7.53
N ILE A 367 -12.33 7.74 7.26
CA ILE A 367 -13.04 8.07 6.03
C ILE A 367 -13.66 9.47 6.16
N ALA A 368 -13.08 10.44 5.45
CA ALA A 368 -13.59 11.81 5.42
C ALA A 368 -15.03 11.89 4.89
N THR A 369 -15.88 12.68 5.55
CA THR A 369 -17.20 13.00 4.99
C THR A 369 -17.01 14.08 3.91
N LEU A 370 -17.20 13.73 2.65
CA LEU A 370 -17.05 14.67 1.54
C LEU A 370 -18.24 15.65 1.52
N SER A 371 -17.99 16.93 1.77
CA SER A 371 -18.98 18.01 1.74
C SER A 371 -19.22 18.54 0.32
N LYS A 372 -19.53 17.65 -0.62
CA LYS A 372 -19.97 18.05 -1.96
C LYS A 372 -21.50 18.07 -2.02
N PRO A 373 -22.11 19.02 -2.73
CA PRO A 373 -23.54 18.97 -2.99
C PRO A 373 -23.87 17.69 -3.78
N LEU A 374 -24.89 16.95 -3.33
CA LEU A 374 -25.44 15.79 -4.04
C LEU A 374 -26.28 16.27 -5.23
N THR A 375 -25.60 16.67 -6.30
CA THR A 375 -26.20 17.06 -7.58
C THR A 375 -25.60 16.20 -8.68
N ASP A 376 -26.42 15.82 -9.67
CA ASP A 376 -25.97 14.99 -10.81
C ASP A 376 -25.33 13.66 -10.36
N MET A 377 -26.07 12.91 -9.53
CA MET A 377 -25.63 11.62 -9.02
C MET A 377 -25.22 10.70 -10.17
N LYS A 378 -23.99 10.15 -10.12
CA LYS A 378 -23.47 9.22 -11.13
C LYS A 378 -23.97 7.79 -10.94
N TYR A 379 -24.58 7.52 -9.80
CA TYR A 379 -25.12 6.22 -9.45
C TYR A 379 -26.47 6.34 -8.74
N ARG A 380 -27.15 5.21 -8.61
CA ARG A 380 -28.31 5.04 -7.74
C ARG A 380 -28.35 3.63 -7.17
N VAL A 381 -29.05 3.47 -6.05
CA VAL A 381 -29.29 2.18 -5.40
C VAL A 381 -30.72 1.75 -5.69
N GLU A 382 -30.89 0.50 -6.11
CA GLU A 382 -32.20 -0.12 -6.29
C GLU A 382 -32.38 -1.25 -5.28
N ILE A 383 -33.52 -1.27 -4.60
CA ILE A 383 -33.85 -2.22 -3.54
C ILE A 383 -35.25 -2.76 -3.82
N ASN A 384 -35.36 -4.07 -3.98
CA ASN A 384 -36.63 -4.75 -4.21
C ASN A 384 -37.06 -5.47 -2.92
N ALA A 385 -38.15 -5.04 -2.29
CA ALA A 385 -38.66 -5.67 -1.06
C ALA A 385 -39.03 -7.17 -1.21
N SER A 386 -39.19 -7.66 -2.45
CA SER A 386 -39.47 -9.07 -2.74
C SER A 386 -38.22 -9.94 -2.90
N ALA A 387 -37.02 -9.34 -2.91
CA ALA A 387 -35.75 -10.04 -3.09
C ALA A 387 -34.72 -9.59 -2.04
N ILE A 388 -33.85 -10.49 -1.61
CA ILE A 388 -32.77 -10.14 -0.68
C ILE A 388 -31.65 -9.47 -1.48
N GLY A 389 -31.17 -8.33 -0.99
CA GLY A 389 -30.03 -7.61 -1.57
C GLY A 389 -30.42 -6.27 -2.17
N PHE A 390 -29.55 -5.78 -3.04
CA PHE A 390 -29.62 -4.47 -3.68
C PHE A 390 -28.78 -4.45 -4.97
N LYS A 391 -29.02 -3.44 -5.80
CA LYS A 391 -28.22 -3.14 -7.00
C LYS A 391 -27.62 -1.75 -6.91
N VAL A 392 -26.37 -1.61 -7.36
CA VAL A 392 -25.75 -0.31 -7.63
C VAL A 392 -25.70 -0.11 -9.14
N ILE A 393 -26.36 0.94 -9.62
CA ILE A 393 -26.54 1.20 -11.05
C ILE A 393 -25.87 2.52 -11.41
N ARG A 394 -25.02 2.50 -12.44
CA ARG A 394 -24.42 3.71 -13.03
C ARG A 394 -25.48 4.46 -13.84
N ASN A 395 -25.69 5.74 -13.54
CA ASN A 395 -26.79 6.52 -14.14
C ASN A 395 -26.53 6.90 -15.61
N SER A 396 -25.27 7.09 -16.01
CA SER A 396 -24.93 7.56 -17.36
C SER A 396 -25.32 6.58 -18.48
N ASN A 397 -25.26 5.28 -18.21
CA ASN A 397 -25.51 4.22 -19.19
C ASN A 397 -26.47 3.12 -18.69
N ASN A 398 -27.03 3.29 -17.49
CA ASN A 398 -27.96 2.35 -16.88
C ASN A 398 -27.39 0.92 -16.62
N VAL A 399 -26.07 0.79 -16.52
CA VAL A 399 -25.40 -0.50 -16.24
C VAL A 399 -25.40 -0.78 -14.74
N THR A 400 -25.77 -2.00 -14.35
CA THR A 400 -25.62 -2.48 -12.96
C THR A 400 -24.19 -2.92 -12.75
N ILE A 401 -23.44 -2.18 -11.93
CA ILE A 401 -22.01 -2.44 -11.69
C ILE A 401 -21.75 -3.40 -10.53
N PHE A 402 -22.73 -3.53 -9.63
CA PHE A 402 -22.67 -4.39 -8.46
C PHE A 402 -24.09 -4.87 -8.10
N ASP A 403 -24.40 -6.14 -8.40
CA ASP A 403 -25.72 -6.74 -8.18
C ASP A 403 -25.64 -7.84 -7.11
N THR A 404 -26.21 -7.58 -5.93
CA THR A 404 -26.30 -8.56 -4.84
C THR A 404 -27.68 -9.21 -4.77
N GLN A 405 -28.61 -8.78 -5.62
CA GLN A 405 -30.02 -9.11 -5.49
C GLN A 405 -30.26 -10.56 -5.91
N ASP A 406 -30.61 -11.40 -4.93
CA ASP A 406 -30.79 -12.84 -5.12
C ASP A 406 -29.52 -13.57 -5.60
N VAL A 407 -28.34 -13.09 -5.16
CA VAL A 407 -27.04 -13.63 -5.55
C VAL A 407 -26.32 -14.22 -4.33
N GLY A 408 -25.97 -15.51 -4.40
CA GLY A 408 -24.98 -16.16 -3.55
C GLY A 408 -25.15 -16.05 -2.03
N GLY A 409 -26.40 -15.93 -1.56
CA GLY A 409 -26.81 -16.00 -0.16
C GLY A 409 -26.21 -14.93 0.75
N LEU A 410 -27.04 -14.03 1.29
CA LEU A 410 -26.63 -13.15 2.40
C LEU A 410 -26.59 -13.94 3.70
N ILE A 411 -25.40 -14.17 4.24
CA ILE A 411 -25.18 -14.88 5.50
C ILE A 411 -24.53 -13.92 6.49
N LEU A 412 -25.13 -13.73 7.66
CA LEU A 412 -24.62 -12.81 8.67
C LEU A 412 -24.69 -13.46 10.06
N SER A 413 -23.53 -13.84 10.59
CA SER A 413 -23.36 -14.35 11.94
C SER A 413 -22.16 -13.70 12.65
N ASP A 414 -21.96 -13.98 13.93
CA ASP A 414 -20.90 -13.38 14.73
C ASP A 414 -19.49 -13.64 14.18
N LYS A 415 -19.25 -14.83 13.62
CA LYS A 415 -17.92 -15.23 13.12
C LYS A 415 -17.91 -15.65 11.65
N PHE A 416 -18.97 -15.30 10.91
CA PHE A 416 -19.03 -15.51 9.45
C PHE A 416 -20.00 -14.52 8.79
N LEU A 417 -19.46 -13.64 7.95
CA LEU A 417 -20.21 -12.69 7.14
C LEU A 417 -19.96 -13.03 5.66
N GLN A 418 -21.03 -13.25 4.90
CA GLN A 418 -20.97 -13.48 3.46
C GLN A 418 -21.85 -12.51 2.68
N LEU A 419 -21.28 -11.91 1.65
CA LEU A 419 -22.00 -11.14 0.64
C LEU A 419 -21.43 -11.49 -0.74
N SER A 420 -22.33 -11.85 -1.65
CA SER A 420 -22.00 -12.11 -3.05
C SER A 420 -22.56 -11.02 -3.96
N ALA A 421 -21.88 -10.77 -5.07
CA ALA A 421 -22.34 -9.86 -6.10
C ALA A 421 -21.95 -10.34 -7.50
N VAL A 422 -22.73 -9.97 -8.50
CA VAL A 422 -22.38 -10.03 -9.92
C VAL A 422 -21.94 -8.65 -10.38
N LEU A 423 -20.80 -8.59 -11.04
CA LEU A 423 -20.19 -7.37 -11.57
C LEU A 423 -20.56 -7.16 -13.04
N SER A 424 -20.47 -5.91 -13.52
CA SER A 424 -20.67 -5.60 -14.95
C SER A 424 -19.53 -6.09 -15.86
N THR A 425 -18.46 -6.62 -15.30
CA THR A 425 -17.22 -6.98 -16.01
C THR A 425 -16.49 -8.12 -15.29
N GLU A 426 -15.72 -8.90 -16.04
CA GLU A 426 -14.76 -9.88 -15.52
C GLU A 426 -13.34 -9.30 -15.42
N TYR A 427 -13.11 -8.10 -15.97
CA TYR A 427 -11.79 -7.45 -15.94
C TYR A 427 -11.62 -6.66 -14.64
N ILE A 428 -11.18 -7.36 -13.59
CA ILE A 428 -10.88 -6.75 -12.29
C ILE A 428 -9.38 -6.83 -11.93
N PHE A 429 -8.92 -5.83 -11.18
CA PHE A 429 -7.51 -5.64 -10.78
C PHE A 429 -7.45 -5.29 -9.28
N GLY A 430 -6.47 -5.82 -8.54
CA GLY A 430 -6.34 -5.61 -7.10
C GLY A 430 -6.44 -6.92 -6.30
N LEU A 431 -7.11 -6.84 -5.13
CA LEU A 431 -7.22 -7.92 -4.14
C LEU A 431 -5.84 -8.43 -3.70
N GLY A 432 -5.11 -7.61 -2.95
CA GLY A 432 -3.76 -7.90 -2.49
C GLY A 432 -3.68 -8.06 -0.98
N GLU A 433 -2.56 -8.50 -0.43
CA GLU A 433 -1.30 -8.80 -1.13
C GLU A 433 -1.20 -10.28 -1.54
N ARG A 434 -0.75 -10.51 -2.78
CA ARG A 434 -0.57 -11.86 -3.34
C ARG A 434 0.40 -11.84 -4.52
N ARG A 435 1.16 -12.92 -4.68
CA ARG A 435 1.95 -13.15 -5.89
C ARG A 435 1.05 -13.67 -7.00
N ALA A 436 0.64 -12.79 -7.91
CA ALA A 436 -0.29 -13.13 -8.99
C ALA A 436 -0.17 -12.21 -10.20
N LYS A 437 -0.85 -12.57 -11.30
CA LYS A 437 -1.03 -11.68 -12.46
C LYS A 437 -1.77 -10.41 -12.03
N PHE A 438 -1.53 -9.31 -12.76
CA PHE A 438 -2.15 -8.01 -12.46
C PHE A 438 -3.68 -8.06 -12.59
N MET A 439 -4.17 -8.63 -13.70
CA MET A 439 -5.58 -8.95 -13.85
C MET A 439 -5.90 -10.22 -13.07
N VAL A 440 -6.98 -10.17 -12.28
CA VAL A 440 -7.47 -11.32 -11.52
C VAL A 440 -7.96 -12.39 -12.49
N ASP A 441 -7.55 -13.64 -12.26
CA ASP A 441 -8.16 -14.79 -12.92
C ASP A 441 -9.51 -15.08 -12.26
N MET A 442 -10.59 -14.91 -13.04
CA MET A 442 -11.97 -15.11 -12.55
C MET A 442 -12.37 -16.60 -12.51
N ASN A 443 -11.50 -17.52 -12.93
CA ASN A 443 -11.83 -18.94 -12.97
C ASN A 443 -11.75 -19.62 -11.59
N TRP A 444 -12.81 -19.46 -10.79
CA TRP A 444 -13.02 -20.14 -9.50
C TRP A 444 -11.82 -20.02 -8.55
N GLN A 445 -11.36 -18.79 -8.33
CA GLN A 445 -10.25 -18.49 -7.44
C GLN A 445 -10.77 -18.02 -6.09
N THR A 446 -10.08 -18.36 -5.02
CA THR A 446 -10.32 -17.82 -3.67
C THR A 446 -9.02 -17.23 -3.16
N PHE A 447 -9.09 -15.98 -2.71
CA PHE A 447 -7.93 -15.27 -2.16
C PHE A 447 -8.15 -15.02 -0.68
N ALA A 448 -7.32 -15.63 0.16
CA ALA A 448 -7.27 -15.31 1.57
C ALA A 448 -6.55 -13.97 1.78
N LEU A 449 -7.12 -13.13 2.64
CA LEU A 449 -6.59 -11.83 3.04
C LEU A 449 -6.39 -11.84 4.56
N PHE A 450 -5.15 -12.08 4.95
CA PHE A 450 -4.68 -12.12 6.32
C PHE A 450 -3.17 -11.91 6.30
N ASN A 451 -2.64 -10.92 7.02
CA ASN A 451 -1.24 -10.54 6.94
C ASN A 451 -0.36 -11.69 7.45
N ARG A 452 0.71 -12.02 6.72
CA ARG A 452 1.49 -13.21 7.03
C ARG A 452 2.94 -13.10 6.59
N ASP A 453 3.82 -13.37 7.55
CA ASP A 453 5.23 -13.58 7.29
C ASP A 453 5.44 -14.92 6.58
N ARG A 454 5.77 -14.84 5.30
CA ARG A 454 6.24 -15.94 4.46
C ARG A 454 6.87 -15.40 3.20
N ALA A 455 7.71 -16.19 2.55
CA ALA A 455 8.18 -15.84 1.21
C ALA A 455 7.01 -15.78 0.20
N PRO A 456 7.06 -14.89 -0.80
CA PRO A 456 5.99 -14.74 -1.77
C PRO A 456 5.81 -16.00 -2.63
N ILE A 457 4.67 -16.67 -2.47
CA ILE A 457 4.28 -17.86 -3.22
C ILE A 457 2.88 -17.62 -3.79
N GLU A 458 2.57 -18.19 -4.97
CA GLU A 458 1.24 -18.08 -5.57
C GLU A 458 0.18 -18.73 -4.65
N HIS A 459 -1.06 -18.21 -4.71
CA HIS A 459 -2.23 -18.73 -3.99
C HIS A 459 -2.23 -18.60 -2.46
N LEU A 460 -1.18 -18.04 -1.86
CA LEU A 460 -1.13 -17.78 -0.41
C LEU A 460 -1.24 -16.29 -0.10
N ASN A 461 -1.82 -15.98 1.05
CA ASN A 461 -1.83 -14.65 1.65
C ASN A 461 -0.41 -14.24 2.07
N LEU A 462 -0.05 -12.97 1.85
CA LEU A 462 1.27 -12.41 2.12
C LEU A 462 1.17 -11.29 3.18
N TYR A 463 2.06 -10.29 3.12
CA TYR A 463 2.30 -9.35 4.20
C TYR A 463 1.17 -8.33 4.42
N GLY A 464 0.46 -7.95 3.36
CA GLY A 464 -0.58 -6.93 3.42
C GLY A 464 -2.00 -7.41 3.08
N THR A 465 -3.00 -6.63 3.52
CA THR A 465 -4.43 -6.85 3.25
C THR A 465 -5.08 -5.62 2.62
N HIS A 466 -5.47 -5.76 1.35
CA HIS A 466 -6.06 -4.75 0.48
C HIS A 466 -7.30 -5.33 -0.25
N PRO A 467 -8.45 -5.42 0.44
CA PRO A 467 -9.73 -5.88 -0.12
C PRO A 467 -10.39 -4.84 -1.05
N PHE A 468 -9.59 -4.26 -1.94
CA PHE A 468 -9.99 -3.31 -2.97
C PHE A 468 -9.77 -3.93 -4.35
N PHE A 469 -10.75 -3.75 -5.24
CA PHE A 469 -10.56 -4.01 -6.66
C PHE A 469 -11.10 -2.87 -7.53
N LEU A 470 -10.46 -2.71 -8.69
CA LEU A 470 -10.88 -1.86 -9.79
C LEU A 470 -11.52 -2.75 -10.87
N GLY A 471 -12.79 -2.53 -11.19
CA GLY A 471 -13.47 -3.12 -12.34
C GLY A 471 -13.41 -2.19 -13.56
N VAL A 472 -13.02 -2.74 -14.71
CA VAL A 472 -12.94 -2.02 -15.98
C VAL A 472 -13.89 -2.65 -16.99
N GLU A 473 -14.86 -1.87 -17.46
CA GLU A 473 -15.80 -2.30 -18.50
C GLU A 473 -15.14 -2.19 -19.89
N PRO A 474 -15.55 -2.98 -20.90
CA PRO A 474 -14.95 -2.94 -22.24
C PRO A 474 -14.98 -1.55 -22.90
N GLN A 475 -15.93 -0.69 -22.51
CA GLN A 475 -16.06 0.68 -23.01
C GLN A 475 -15.10 1.67 -22.33
N GLY A 476 -14.33 1.22 -21.33
CA GLY A 476 -13.38 2.03 -20.56
C GLY A 476 -13.96 2.66 -19.29
N GLU A 477 -15.28 2.63 -19.14
CA GLU A 477 -15.98 2.97 -17.90
C GLU A 477 -15.50 2.08 -16.75
N SER A 478 -15.38 2.62 -15.54
CA SER A 478 -14.78 1.87 -14.42
C SER A 478 -15.48 2.11 -13.11
N PHE A 479 -15.25 1.23 -12.15
CA PHE A 479 -15.70 1.40 -10.79
C PHE A 479 -14.71 0.74 -9.83
N GLY A 480 -14.67 1.19 -8.59
CA GLY A 480 -13.86 0.60 -7.53
C GLY A 480 -14.75 0.10 -6.41
N VAL A 481 -14.42 -1.04 -5.82
CA VAL A 481 -15.10 -1.55 -4.62
C VAL A 481 -14.04 -1.87 -3.58
N LEU A 482 -14.13 -1.21 -2.44
CA LEU A 482 -13.35 -1.52 -1.24
C LEU A 482 -14.29 -2.12 -0.19
N LEU A 483 -13.95 -3.28 0.37
CA LEU A 483 -14.54 -3.74 1.63
C LEU A 483 -13.64 -3.28 2.79
N LEU A 484 -14.06 -2.27 3.56
CA LEU A 484 -13.32 -1.84 4.75
C LEU A 484 -13.65 -2.74 5.94
N ASN A 485 -12.95 -3.86 6.02
CA ASN A 485 -12.98 -4.84 7.10
C ASN A 485 -11.54 -5.38 7.29
N SER A 486 -11.07 -5.55 8.53
CA SER A 486 -9.70 -6.00 8.83
C SER A 486 -9.63 -7.41 9.41
N ASN A 487 -10.76 -8.08 9.61
CA ASN A 487 -10.74 -9.49 10.00
C ASN A 487 -10.16 -10.36 8.88
N ALA A 488 -9.70 -11.55 9.24
CA ALA A 488 -9.34 -12.58 8.26
C ALA A 488 -10.54 -12.81 7.32
N MET A 489 -10.28 -12.87 6.02
CA MET A 489 -11.35 -13.06 5.04
C MET A 489 -10.89 -13.81 3.81
N ASP A 490 -11.83 -14.44 3.13
CA ASP A 490 -11.65 -14.85 1.74
C ASP A 490 -12.43 -13.91 0.80
N VAL A 491 -11.85 -13.66 -0.38
CA VAL A 491 -12.56 -13.11 -1.53
C VAL A 491 -12.54 -14.17 -2.63
N ALA A 492 -13.69 -14.79 -2.88
CA ALA A 492 -13.87 -15.76 -3.95
C ALA A 492 -14.36 -15.04 -5.22
N VAL A 493 -13.82 -15.42 -6.37
CA VAL A 493 -14.21 -14.93 -7.69
C VAL A 493 -14.53 -16.09 -8.62
N GLN A 494 -15.52 -15.91 -9.47
CA GLN A 494 -16.00 -16.93 -10.39
C GLN A 494 -16.34 -16.36 -11.78
N PRO A 495 -16.38 -17.20 -12.82
CA PRO A 495 -16.81 -16.77 -14.15
C PRO A 495 -18.23 -16.17 -14.10
N GLY A 496 -18.57 -15.35 -15.09
CA GLY A 496 -19.80 -14.57 -15.09
C GLY A 496 -19.73 -13.29 -14.23
N GLY A 497 -18.54 -12.91 -13.78
CA GLY A 497 -18.32 -11.70 -12.97
C GLY A 497 -18.74 -11.83 -11.51
N GLY A 498 -18.81 -13.04 -10.97
CA GLY A 498 -19.18 -13.26 -9.57
C GLY A 498 -18.04 -12.95 -8.61
N VAL A 499 -18.36 -12.25 -7.52
CA VAL A 499 -17.46 -12.01 -6.37
C VAL A 499 -18.20 -12.32 -5.07
N THR A 500 -17.55 -13.01 -4.14
CA THR A 500 -18.08 -13.35 -2.82
C THR A 500 -17.08 -13.00 -1.74
N TYR A 501 -17.46 -12.10 -0.84
CA TYR A 501 -16.71 -11.80 0.38
C TYR A 501 -17.11 -12.76 1.49
N ARG A 502 -16.14 -13.32 2.20
CA ARG A 502 -16.34 -14.20 3.37
C ARG A 502 -15.44 -13.73 4.51
N ALA A 503 -15.94 -12.84 5.36
CA ALA A 503 -15.18 -12.29 6.49
C ALA A 503 -15.51 -13.02 7.78
N THR A 504 -14.52 -13.21 8.65
CA THR A 504 -14.68 -13.94 9.91
C THR A 504 -15.16 -13.06 11.07
N GLY A 505 -15.39 -11.76 10.85
CA GLY A 505 -15.82 -10.84 11.90
C GLY A 505 -16.15 -9.44 11.39
N GLY A 506 -16.31 -8.51 12.35
CA GLY A 506 -16.54 -7.09 12.05
C GLY A 506 -17.90 -6.80 11.42
N VAL A 507 -17.92 -5.91 10.43
CA VAL A 507 -19.10 -5.54 9.61
C VAL A 507 -18.74 -5.57 8.13
N LEU A 508 -19.73 -5.62 7.23
CA LEU A 508 -19.47 -5.43 5.81
C LEU A 508 -19.67 -3.95 5.46
N ARG A 509 -18.58 -3.19 5.42
CA ARG A 509 -18.58 -1.77 5.01
C ARG A 509 -17.95 -1.61 3.64
N LEU A 510 -18.78 -1.55 2.61
CA LEU A 510 -18.35 -1.34 1.23
C LEU A 510 -18.28 0.15 0.89
N LEU A 511 -17.25 0.54 0.15
CA LEU A 511 -17.11 1.85 -0.47
C LEU A 511 -17.05 1.62 -1.99
N VAL A 512 -18.08 2.11 -2.69
CA VAL A 512 -18.23 1.95 -4.14
C VAL A 512 -17.96 3.29 -4.82
N LEU A 513 -16.91 3.31 -5.62
CA LEU A 513 -16.40 4.47 -6.35
C LEU A 513 -16.85 4.34 -7.82
N VAL A 514 -17.61 5.30 -8.34
CA VAL A 514 -18.08 5.26 -9.73
C VAL A 514 -17.31 6.30 -10.55
N GLY A 515 -16.45 5.85 -11.45
CA GLY A 515 -15.54 6.71 -12.22
C GLY A 515 -15.68 6.54 -13.72
N GLY A 516 -15.37 7.60 -14.48
CA GLY A 516 -15.34 7.54 -15.95
C GLY A 516 -14.17 6.73 -16.53
N GLY A 517 -13.24 6.23 -15.69
CA GLY A 517 -12.15 5.35 -16.12
C GLY A 517 -11.14 4.99 -15.02
N PRO A 518 -10.16 4.11 -15.30
CA PRO A 518 -9.26 3.50 -14.31
C PRO A 518 -8.51 4.51 -13.44
N ARG A 519 -7.91 5.53 -14.07
CA ARG A 519 -7.14 6.57 -13.39
C ARG A 519 -7.99 7.40 -12.42
N ALA A 520 -9.23 7.69 -12.79
CA ALA A 520 -10.14 8.47 -11.95
C ALA A 520 -10.52 7.68 -10.69
N VAL A 521 -10.81 6.38 -10.84
CA VAL A 521 -11.11 5.49 -9.71
C VAL A 521 -9.91 5.36 -8.79
N ALA A 522 -8.71 5.08 -9.31
CA ALA A 522 -7.50 4.97 -8.50
C ALA A 522 -7.17 6.28 -7.74
N ALA A 523 -7.31 7.43 -8.41
CA ALA A 523 -7.09 8.73 -7.78
C ALA A 523 -8.14 9.05 -6.70
N HIS A 524 -9.40 8.63 -6.91
CA HIS A 524 -10.47 8.80 -5.94
C HIS A 524 -10.28 7.86 -4.73
N TYR A 525 -9.95 6.59 -4.96
CA TYR A 525 -9.57 5.64 -3.91
C TYR A 525 -8.43 6.19 -3.04
N ALA A 526 -7.32 6.63 -3.66
CA ALA A 526 -6.21 7.24 -2.92
C ALA A 526 -6.62 8.51 -2.16
N ALA A 527 -7.55 9.31 -2.67
CA ALA A 527 -8.06 10.46 -1.93
C ALA A 527 -8.94 10.06 -0.73
N LEU A 528 -9.64 8.92 -0.84
CA LEU A 528 -10.55 8.39 0.17
C LEU A 528 -9.80 7.77 1.35
N VAL A 529 -8.81 6.92 1.07
CA VAL A 529 -8.08 6.16 2.10
C VAL A 529 -6.86 6.90 2.64
N GLY A 530 -6.48 8.02 2.02
CA GLY A 530 -5.31 8.81 2.37
C GLY A 530 -4.34 8.90 1.20
N ARG A 531 -4.08 10.12 0.73
CA ARG A 531 -3.16 10.33 -0.41
C ARG A 531 -1.76 9.86 -0.02
N PRO A 532 -1.00 9.26 -0.97
CA PRO A 532 0.37 8.86 -0.73
C PRO A 532 1.20 9.98 -0.13
N PHE A 533 2.08 9.64 0.82
CA PHE A 533 3.06 10.60 1.32
C PHE A 533 3.97 11.07 0.19
N VAL A 534 4.49 12.29 0.31
CA VAL A 534 5.52 12.78 -0.61
C VAL A 534 6.87 12.37 -0.05
N PRO A 535 7.65 11.49 -0.72
CA PRO A 535 8.95 11.09 -0.21
C PRO A 535 9.94 12.27 -0.23
N PRO A 536 10.99 12.26 0.60
CA PRO A 536 12.14 13.11 0.38
C PRO A 536 12.84 12.70 -0.92
N TYR A 537 13.46 13.66 -1.63
CA TYR A 537 14.00 13.39 -2.97
C TYR A 537 15.08 12.31 -2.99
N TRP A 538 15.95 12.27 -1.97
CA TRP A 538 17.00 11.25 -1.83
C TRP A 538 16.46 9.82 -1.77
N ALA A 539 15.21 9.63 -1.34
CA ALA A 539 14.59 8.32 -1.28
C ALA A 539 14.21 7.75 -2.66
N LEU A 540 14.29 8.58 -3.71
CA LEU A 540 14.17 8.13 -5.10
C LEU A 540 15.52 7.71 -5.70
N GLY A 541 16.62 7.90 -4.95
CA GLY A 541 17.94 7.40 -5.32
C GLY A 541 18.01 5.87 -5.23
N PHE A 542 19.16 5.30 -5.56
CA PHE A 542 19.39 3.86 -5.38
C PHE A 542 19.83 3.55 -3.95
N HIS A 543 19.35 2.42 -3.42
CA HIS A 543 19.57 1.95 -2.05
C HIS A 543 20.35 0.62 -2.04
N LEU A 544 21.31 0.48 -1.14
CA LEU A 544 22.09 -0.75 -0.97
C LEU A 544 21.92 -1.32 0.43
N CYS A 545 21.56 -2.60 0.50
CA CYS A 545 21.37 -3.36 1.72
C CYS A 545 21.81 -4.82 1.53
N LYS A 546 22.02 -5.53 2.64
CA LYS A 546 22.12 -7.00 2.72
C LYS A 546 21.87 -7.39 4.17
N PHE A 547 21.16 -8.48 4.38
CA PHE A 547 21.09 -9.13 5.67
C PHE A 547 22.47 -9.71 6.01
N ASP A 548 23.02 -9.28 7.14
CA ASP A 548 24.28 -9.78 7.71
C ASP A 548 25.51 -9.36 6.89
N TYR A 549 25.81 -8.05 6.88
CA TYR A 549 27.14 -7.55 6.54
C TYR A 549 28.19 -7.95 7.59
N LYS A 550 27.76 -8.45 8.76
CA LYS A 550 28.57 -8.95 9.88
C LYS A 550 29.32 -7.89 10.67
N SER A 551 29.81 -6.83 10.02
CA SER A 551 30.55 -5.76 10.69
C SER A 551 30.49 -4.43 9.93
N LEU A 552 30.83 -3.35 10.63
CA LEU A 552 30.96 -2.04 10.02
C LEU A 552 32.07 -1.97 8.96
N ASN A 553 33.15 -2.74 9.12
CA ASN A 553 34.23 -2.76 8.14
C ASN A 553 33.77 -3.28 6.77
N VAL A 554 32.95 -4.34 6.76
CA VAL A 554 32.36 -4.87 5.53
C VAL A 554 31.37 -3.86 4.93
N THR A 555 30.53 -3.24 5.76
CA THR A 555 29.60 -2.18 5.32
C THR A 555 30.36 -1.03 4.63
N ARG A 556 31.45 -0.56 5.26
CA ARG A 556 32.33 0.49 4.73
C ARG A 556 33.03 0.07 3.43
N GLU A 557 33.46 -1.19 3.33
CA GLU A 557 34.07 -1.73 2.11
C GLU A 557 33.08 -1.77 0.95
N VAL A 558 31.84 -2.23 1.18
CA VAL A 558 30.77 -2.24 0.18
C VAL A 558 30.44 -0.83 -0.27
N TRP A 559 30.28 0.10 0.67
CA TRP A 559 30.05 1.52 0.38
C TRP A 559 31.17 2.10 -0.50
N LYS A 560 32.43 1.87 -0.12
CA LYS A 560 33.60 2.38 -0.85
C LYS A 560 33.73 1.77 -2.24
N LYS A 561 33.58 0.44 -2.39
CA LYS A 561 33.69 -0.23 -3.70
C LYS A 561 32.67 0.28 -4.71
N ASN A 562 31.41 0.49 -4.28
CA ASN A 562 30.38 1.02 -5.17
C ASN A 562 30.66 2.48 -5.55
N ARG A 563 31.16 3.30 -4.61
CA ARG A 563 31.62 4.67 -4.88
C ARG A 563 32.79 4.71 -5.86
N ASP A 564 33.82 3.89 -5.63
CA ASP A 564 35.02 3.81 -6.46
C ASP A 564 34.68 3.29 -7.88
N ALA A 565 33.66 2.44 -8.01
CA ALA A 565 33.11 1.98 -9.29
C ALA A 565 32.17 3.00 -9.98
N GLY A 566 31.89 4.14 -9.35
CA GLY A 566 31.03 5.19 -9.92
C GLY A 566 29.54 4.86 -9.95
N ILE A 567 29.07 3.94 -9.09
CA ILE A 567 27.66 3.58 -8.99
C ILE A 567 26.90 4.68 -8.25
N PRO A 568 25.87 5.29 -8.86
CA PRO A 568 25.04 6.27 -8.17
C PRO A 568 24.15 5.55 -7.16
N PHE A 569 24.35 5.83 -5.86
CA PHE A 569 23.44 5.41 -4.81
C PHE A 569 23.44 6.46 -3.69
N ASP A 570 22.28 6.65 -3.06
CA ASP A 570 22.04 7.72 -2.10
C ASP A 570 22.02 7.22 -0.66
N VAL A 571 21.75 5.92 -0.46
CA VAL A 571 21.38 5.40 0.86
C VAL A 571 22.07 4.06 1.16
N GLN A 572 22.83 4.03 2.25
CA GLN A 572 23.37 2.81 2.83
C GLN A 572 22.42 2.29 3.92
N TRP A 573 22.23 0.98 3.98
CA TRP A 573 21.38 0.31 4.94
C TRP A 573 22.19 -0.70 5.75
N ASN A 574 21.73 -1.00 6.95
CA ASN A 574 22.11 -2.19 7.69
C ASN A 574 20.84 -2.90 8.19
N ASP A 575 20.89 -4.23 8.16
CA ASP A 575 19.88 -5.12 8.69
C ASP A 575 20.12 -5.33 10.20
N ILE A 576 19.51 -6.36 10.81
CA ILE A 576 19.58 -6.63 12.25
C ILE A 576 21.01 -6.88 12.76
N ASP A 577 21.99 -7.03 11.87
CA ASP A 577 23.41 -7.24 12.20
C ASP A 577 24.05 -6.03 12.89
N TYR A 578 23.52 -4.81 12.67
CA TYR A 578 24.01 -3.66 13.44
C TYR A 578 23.63 -3.73 14.91
N MET A 579 22.57 -4.46 15.27
CA MET A 579 21.98 -4.46 16.61
C MET A 579 22.78 -5.34 17.57
N LYS A 580 22.87 -4.93 18.84
CA LYS A 580 23.40 -5.81 19.88
C LYS A 580 22.35 -6.87 20.22
N ASN A 581 22.71 -8.15 20.09
CA ASN A 581 21.82 -9.28 20.35
C ASN A 581 20.50 -9.27 19.54
N ARG A 582 20.44 -8.55 18.41
CA ARG A 582 19.21 -8.35 17.61
C ARG A 582 18.10 -7.66 18.42
N ASN A 583 18.48 -6.73 19.30
CA ASN A 583 17.55 -5.93 20.08
C ASN A 583 17.44 -4.52 19.48
N ASP A 584 16.21 -4.07 19.21
CA ASP A 584 15.97 -2.72 18.72
C ASP A 584 16.53 -1.65 19.66
N PHE A 585 16.84 -0.50 19.05
CA PHE A 585 17.39 0.68 19.75
C PHE A 585 18.75 0.45 20.42
N THR A 586 19.49 -0.56 19.97
CA THR A 586 20.88 -0.84 20.34
C THR A 586 21.76 -0.93 19.09
N TYR A 587 23.07 -0.85 19.26
CA TYR A 587 24.02 -1.28 18.23
C TYR A 587 25.16 -2.08 18.86
N ASP A 588 25.76 -3.00 18.10
CA ASP A 588 26.88 -3.82 18.53
C ASP A 588 28.16 -2.97 18.61
N GLU A 589 28.61 -2.66 19.83
CA GLU A 589 29.78 -1.82 20.05
C GLU A 589 31.12 -2.54 19.76
N GLU A 590 31.10 -3.84 19.42
CA GLU A 590 32.27 -4.61 19.01
C GLU A 590 32.34 -4.69 17.48
N ASN A 591 31.35 -5.32 16.83
CA ASN A 591 31.35 -5.52 15.38
C ASN A 591 30.99 -4.25 14.59
N PHE A 592 30.23 -3.34 15.22
CA PHE A 592 29.82 -2.06 14.67
C PHE A 592 30.43 -0.87 15.43
N ALA A 593 31.57 -1.09 16.08
CA ALA A 593 32.37 -0.04 16.70
C ALA A 593 32.63 1.12 15.72
N GLY A 594 32.20 2.33 16.07
CA GLY A 594 32.36 3.52 15.23
C GLY A 594 31.22 3.79 14.24
N LEU A 595 30.11 3.03 14.30
CA LEU A 595 28.92 3.26 13.46
C LEU A 595 28.43 4.72 13.49
N PRO A 596 28.33 5.41 14.65
CA PRO A 596 27.98 6.83 14.67
C PRO A 596 28.92 7.71 13.82
N ALA A 597 30.22 7.44 13.84
CA ALA A 597 31.19 8.20 13.06
C ALA A 597 31.07 7.92 11.55
N PHE A 598 30.78 6.67 11.18
CA PHE A 598 30.52 6.29 9.79
C PHE A 598 29.25 6.96 9.25
N VAL A 599 28.16 7.01 10.02
CA VAL A 599 26.94 7.72 9.58
C VAL A 599 27.20 9.22 9.37
N ASN A 600 27.96 9.87 10.25
CA ASN A 600 28.38 11.27 10.04
C ASN A 600 29.31 11.43 8.82
N GLU A 601 30.05 10.40 8.41
CA GLU A 601 30.84 10.38 7.17
C GLU A 601 29.96 10.27 5.93
N LEU A 602 28.97 9.37 5.93
CA LEU A 602 27.95 9.29 4.87
C LEU A 602 27.27 10.65 4.66
N HIS A 603 26.86 11.30 5.75
CA HIS A 603 26.22 12.63 5.69
C HIS A 603 27.13 13.72 5.11
N ARG A 604 28.43 13.69 5.40
CA ARG A 604 29.40 14.65 4.82
C ARG A 604 29.56 14.47 3.31
N GLU A 605 29.35 13.26 2.82
CA GLU A 605 29.33 12.92 1.39
C GLU A 605 27.95 13.15 0.74
N GLY A 606 26.97 13.68 1.48
CA GLY A 606 25.61 13.94 1.00
C GLY A 606 24.72 12.70 0.90
N MET A 607 25.14 11.58 1.47
CA MET A 607 24.41 10.32 1.51
C MET A 607 23.56 10.20 2.77
N HIS A 608 22.68 9.19 2.80
CA HIS A 608 21.74 8.93 3.89
C HIS A 608 21.92 7.52 4.45
N TYR A 609 21.42 7.31 5.66
CA TYR A 609 21.52 6.03 6.36
C TYR A 609 20.15 5.53 6.83
N MET A 610 19.83 4.27 6.53
CA MET A 610 18.59 3.61 6.95
C MET A 610 18.90 2.44 7.87
N ILE A 611 18.05 2.24 8.88
CA ILE A 611 18.11 1.11 9.80
C ILE A 611 16.82 0.28 9.71
N ILE A 612 16.95 -1.04 9.84
CA ILE A 612 15.80 -1.89 10.18
C ILE A 612 15.39 -1.66 11.64
N ILE A 613 14.10 -1.75 11.93
CA ILE A 613 13.50 -1.76 13.25
C ILE A 613 12.44 -2.85 13.23
N ASP A 614 12.48 -3.76 14.19
CA ASP A 614 11.43 -4.74 14.38
C ASP A 614 10.42 -4.23 15.43
N PRO A 615 9.17 -4.70 15.41
CA PRO A 615 8.25 -4.46 16.52
C PRO A 615 8.58 -5.33 17.73
N GLY A 616 9.33 -6.42 17.56
CA GLY A 616 9.62 -7.38 18.63
C GLY A 616 10.64 -6.87 19.66
N VAL A 617 10.20 -6.64 20.89
CA VAL A 617 11.05 -6.18 21.99
C VAL A 617 11.52 -7.35 22.86
N SER A 618 12.83 -7.49 23.07
CA SER A 618 13.39 -8.54 23.95
C SER A 618 12.88 -8.41 25.40
N ALA A 619 12.31 -9.49 25.94
CA ALA A 619 11.83 -9.55 27.33
C ALA A 619 12.77 -10.32 28.27
N SER A 620 13.90 -10.82 27.74
CA SER A 620 14.89 -11.62 28.50
C SER A 620 16.11 -10.82 28.97
N GLU A 621 16.19 -9.53 28.67
CA GLU A 621 17.29 -8.70 29.13
C GLU A 621 17.24 -8.50 30.65
N LYS A 622 18.40 -8.18 31.26
CA LYS A 622 18.44 -7.92 32.70
C LYS A 622 17.56 -6.70 33.04
N PRO A 623 16.70 -6.76 34.06
CA PRO A 623 15.87 -5.62 34.44
C PRO A 623 16.69 -4.35 34.65
N GLY A 624 16.26 -3.24 34.05
CA GLY A 624 16.95 -1.95 34.09
C GLY A 624 18.14 -1.81 33.12
N SER A 625 18.42 -2.83 32.29
CA SER A 625 19.50 -2.78 31.29
C SER A 625 19.02 -2.57 29.86
N TYR A 626 17.72 -2.70 29.59
CA TYR A 626 17.15 -2.59 28.25
C TYR A 626 15.92 -1.69 28.27
N PRO A 627 16.11 -0.36 28.10
CA PRO A 627 15.05 0.63 28.22
C PRO A 627 13.79 0.36 27.38
N PRO A 628 13.86 -0.18 26.14
CA PRO A 628 12.66 -0.52 25.38
C PRO A 628 11.73 -1.46 26.12
N TYR A 629 12.24 -2.49 26.79
CA TYR A 629 11.42 -3.37 27.60
C TYR A 629 10.97 -2.72 28.91
N ASP A 630 11.91 -2.14 29.66
CA ASP A 630 11.65 -1.56 30.98
C ASP A 630 10.58 -0.44 30.92
N ARG A 631 10.70 0.47 29.94
CA ARG A 631 9.71 1.55 29.73
C ARG A 631 8.41 1.04 29.15
N GLY A 632 8.45 0.01 28.31
CA GLY A 632 7.25 -0.60 27.77
C GLY A 632 6.37 -1.21 28.86
N LEU A 633 6.99 -1.84 29.86
CA LEU A 633 6.31 -2.34 31.06
C LEU A 633 5.74 -1.20 31.92
N GLU A 634 6.52 -0.16 32.17
CA GLU A 634 6.09 1.00 32.97
C GLU A 634 4.90 1.73 32.35
N MET A 635 4.92 1.91 31.03
CA MET A 635 3.85 2.59 30.28
C MET A 635 2.67 1.67 29.95
N ASN A 636 2.78 0.38 30.26
CA ASN A 636 1.80 -0.65 29.97
C ASN A 636 1.40 -0.72 28.48
N VAL A 637 2.38 -0.73 27.59
CA VAL A 637 2.15 -0.61 26.12
C VAL A 637 2.28 -1.92 25.37
N PHE A 638 2.49 -3.07 26.02
CA PHE A 638 2.59 -4.35 25.33
C PHE A 638 1.22 -5.02 25.12
N VAL A 639 1.08 -5.75 24.02
CA VAL A 639 -0.03 -6.67 23.78
C VAL A 639 -0.12 -7.67 24.93
N ARG A 640 -1.33 -7.97 25.39
CA ARG A 640 -1.58 -8.80 26.56
C ARG A 640 -2.14 -10.17 26.17
N ASN A 641 -1.76 -11.20 26.90
CA ASN A 641 -2.35 -12.52 26.77
C ASN A 641 -3.70 -12.62 27.52
N SER A 642 -4.30 -13.81 27.50
CA SER A 642 -5.57 -14.13 28.16
C SER A 642 -5.52 -14.01 29.69
N THR A 643 -4.34 -14.06 30.30
CA THR A 643 -4.12 -13.90 31.77
C THR A 643 -3.77 -12.47 32.19
N ASP A 644 -3.84 -11.51 31.26
CA ASP A 644 -3.52 -10.10 31.51
C ASP A 644 -2.05 -9.83 31.84
N GLN A 645 -1.15 -10.65 31.30
CA GLN A 645 0.29 -10.41 31.27
C GLN A 645 0.73 -10.05 29.84
N PRO A 646 1.89 -9.41 29.64
CA PRO A 646 2.46 -9.25 28.31
C PRO A 646 2.48 -10.57 27.54
N PHE A 647 2.10 -10.53 26.26
CA PHE A 647 2.18 -11.68 25.38
C PHE A 647 3.65 -11.97 25.06
N VAL A 648 4.10 -13.20 25.31
CA VAL A 648 5.49 -13.61 25.10
C VAL A 648 5.58 -14.61 23.94
N GLY A 649 6.15 -14.14 22.84
CA GLY A 649 6.46 -14.93 21.66
C GLY A 649 7.96 -14.97 21.38
N LYS A 650 8.30 -15.15 20.10
CA LYS A 650 9.67 -15.32 19.64
C LYS A 650 9.88 -14.82 18.22
N VAL A 651 10.78 -13.84 18.09
CA VAL A 651 11.34 -13.37 16.81
C VAL A 651 12.88 -13.41 16.86
N TRP A 652 13.56 -12.35 16.40
CA TRP A 652 15.01 -12.33 16.22
C TRP A 652 15.81 -12.23 17.52
N ASN A 653 15.24 -11.62 18.57
CA ASN A 653 15.89 -11.50 19.89
C ASN A 653 16.31 -12.87 20.42
N LYS A 654 17.30 -12.92 21.32
CA LYS A 654 17.94 -14.18 21.76
C LYS A 654 17.00 -15.21 22.39
N GLU A 655 16.11 -14.79 23.27
CA GLU A 655 15.31 -15.70 24.09
C GLU A 655 13.81 -15.46 23.92
N THR A 656 13.28 -14.35 24.43
CA THR A 656 11.85 -14.03 24.41
C THR A 656 11.56 -12.68 23.78
N THR A 657 10.37 -12.53 23.21
CA THR A 657 9.92 -11.30 22.55
C THR A 657 8.52 -10.91 23.04
N VAL A 658 8.32 -9.63 23.37
CA VAL A 658 7.02 -9.01 23.59
C VAL A 658 6.73 -7.99 22.49
N PHE A 659 5.44 -7.69 22.27
CA PHE A 659 5.00 -6.90 21.13
C PHE A 659 4.34 -5.61 21.62
N PRO A 660 4.81 -4.41 21.22
CA PRO A 660 4.11 -3.17 21.44
C PRO A 660 2.72 -3.22 20.82
N ASP A 661 1.74 -2.71 21.57
CA ASP A 661 0.40 -2.47 21.09
C ASP A 661 0.30 -1.03 20.58
N PHE A 662 0.51 -0.85 19.28
CA PHE A 662 0.43 0.46 18.64
C PHE A 662 -0.98 1.08 18.63
N THR A 663 -2.00 0.36 19.12
CA THR A 663 -3.34 0.93 19.36
C THR A 663 -3.48 1.58 20.74
N HIS A 664 -2.53 1.33 21.65
CA HIS A 664 -2.52 1.90 22.98
C HIS A 664 -2.22 3.41 22.93
N PRO A 665 -2.95 4.27 23.69
CA PRO A 665 -2.78 5.73 23.62
C PRO A 665 -1.36 6.22 23.97
N ASN A 666 -0.62 5.45 24.77
CA ASN A 666 0.77 5.76 25.13
C ASN A 666 1.81 5.20 24.14
N ALA A 667 1.43 4.34 23.18
CA ALA A 667 2.39 3.65 22.32
C ALA A 667 3.14 4.62 21.39
N THR A 668 2.45 5.63 20.86
CA THR A 668 3.09 6.66 20.01
C THR A 668 4.17 7.43 20.78
N GLN A 669 3.92 7.79 22.05
CA GLN A 669 4.91 8.48 22.87
C GLN A 669 6.07 7.54 23.23
N TYR A 670 5.76 6.31 23.64
CA TYR A 670 6.77 5.28 23.91
C TYR A 670 7.71 5.09 22.71
N TRP A 671 7.14 4.94 21.51
CA TRP A 671 7.90 4.73 20.28
C TRP A 671 8.75 5.95 19.91
N LEU A 672 8.19 7.16 20.06
CA LEU A 672 8.92 8.41 19.88
C LEU A 672 10.12 8.48 20.83
N ASP A 673 9.95 8.14 22.11
CA ASP A 673 11.03 8.19 23.10
C ASP A 673 12.17 7.22 22.73
N MET A 674 11.82 5.98 22.36
CA MET A 674 12.80 4.96 21.96
C MET A 674 13.58 5.39 20.70
N MET A 675 12.87 5.84 19.66
CA MET A 675 13.50 6.35 18.44
C MET A 675 14.34 7.61 18.72
N THR A 676 13.85 8.53 19.55
CA THR A 676 14.58 9.77 19.89
C THR A 676 15.89 9.46 20.59
N ASP A 677 15.87 8.55 21.56
CA ASP A 677 17.07 8.17 22.31
C ASP A 677 18.08 7.42 21.45
N PHE A 678 17.62 6.59 20.51
CA PHE A 678 18.52 5.94 19.56
C PHE A 678 19.09 6.93 18.53
N HIS A 679 18.28 7.87 18.04
CA HIS A 679 18.72 8.89 17.08
C HIS A 679 19.80 9.83 17.67
N LYS A 680 19.81 10.05 18.99
CA LYS A 680 20.91 10.77 19.68
C LYS A 680 22.25 10.06 19.54
N LYS A 681 22.27 8.72 19.40
CA LYS A 681 23.47 7.91 19.22
C LYS A 681 23.85 7.79 17.74
N ILE A 682 22.88 7.46 16.89
CA ILE A 682 23.07 7.24 15.45
C ILE A 682 22.06 8.08 14.69
N LYS A 683 22.52 9.02 13.87
CA LYS A 683 21.65 9.96 13.13
C LYS A 683 21.08 9.32 11.87
N TYR A 684 20.26 8.28 11.99
CA TYR A 684 19.60 7.65 10.84
C TYR A 684 18.57 8.58 10.18
N ASP A 685 18.32 8.39 8.89
CA ASP A 685 17.53 9.28 8.04
C ASP A 685 16.11 8.78 7.72
N GLY A 686 15.82 7.54 8.09
CA GLY A 686 14.50 6.92 8.02
C GLY A 686 14.54 5.54 8.66
N ALA A 687 13.43 4.81 8.55
CA ALA A 687 13.26 3.50 9.18
C ALA A 687 12.73 2.47 8.18
N TRP A 688 13.26 1.28 8.24
CA TRP A 688 12.69 0.08 7.64
C TRP A 688 12.00 -0.68 8.76
N ILE A 689 10.67 -0.73 8.75
CA ILE A 689 9.91 -1.47 9.76
C ILE A 689 9.54 -2.84 9.20
N ASP A 690 10.07 -3.89 9.81
CA ASP A 690 9.95 -5.28 9.34
C ASP A 690 9.24 -6.15 10.38
N MET A 691 8.93 -7.40 10.04
CA MET A 691 8.34 -8.39 10.97
C MET A 691 6.99 -7.96 11.58
N ASN A 692 6.27 -7.06 10.90
CA ASN A 692 5.16 -6.30 11.45
C ASN A 692 3.77 -6.74 10.96
N GLU A 693 3.64 -8.00 10.56
CA GLU A 693 2.34 -8.61 10.34
C GLU A 693 1.41 -8.62 11.57
N PRO A 694 1.85 -8.87 12.83
CA PRO A 694 3.20 -9.12 13.37
C PRO A 694 3.65 -10.58 13.26
N SER A 695 4.92 -10.78 12.93
CA SER A 695 5.52 -12.10 12.83
C SER A 695 5.90 -12.68 14.19
N ASN A 696 5.67 -13.97 14.36
CA ASN A 696 6.03 -14.74 15.55
C ASN A 696 6.61 -16.11 15.15
N ILE A 697 7.80 -16.11 14.56
CA ILE A 697 8.44 -17.29 13.95
C ILE A 697 8.71 -18.44 14.92
N GLY A 698 8.94 -18.18 16.20
CA GLY A 698 9.18 -19.24 17.19
C GLY A 698 7.94 -19.64 17.98
N GLY A 699 6.76 -19.09 17.65
CA GLY A 699 5.50 -19.40 18.31
C GLY A 699 5.38 -18.82 19.73
N ILE A 700 4.42 -19.35 20.48
CA ILE A 700 4.12 -18.90 21.85
C ILE A 700 5.16 -19.51 22.79
N VAL A 701 5.84 -18.66 23.55
CA VAL A 701 6.83 -19.10 24.56
C VAL A 701 6.17 -19.23 25.93
N GLU A 702 5.32 -18.27 26.30
CA GLU A 702 4.57 -18.30 27.56
C GLU A 702 3.08 -18.03 27.37
N GLY A 703 2.27 -18.73 28.17
CA GLY A 703 0.80 -18.67 28.11
C GLY A 703 0.18 -19.68 27.16
N SER A 704 -1.09 -19.47 26.85
CA SER A 704 -1.88 -20.33 25.96
C SER A 704 -2.87 -19.50 25.16
N CYS A 705 -3.12 -19.87 23.91
CA CYS A 705 -4.23 -19.30 23.14
C CYS A 705 -5.54 -19.99 23.46
N ALA A 706 -6.64 -19.28 23.23
CA ALA A 706 -7.93 -19.91 23.03
C ALA A 706 -7.90 -20.89 21.85
N ASP A 707 -8.84 -21.81 21.87
CA ASP A 707 -9.07 -22.77 20.80
C ASP A 707 -9.68 -22.09 19.56
N GLU A 708 -9.07 -22.30 18.39
CA GLU A 708 -9.41 -21.65 17.12
C GLU A 708 -10.34 -22.51 16.25
N ARG A 709 -11.29 -23.20 16.87
CA ARG A 709 -12.40 -23.87 16.16
C ARG A 709 -13.44 -22.84 15.71
N TYR A 710 -13.06 -22.03 14.73
CA TYR A 710 -13.97 -21.07 14.11
C TYR A 710 -14.96 -21.78 13.17
N PRO A 711 -16.20 -21.26 13.04
CA PRO A 711 -17.19 -21.81 12.11
C PRO A 711 -16.75 -21.78 10.64
N TYR A 712 -15.82 -20.88 10.31
CA TYR A 712 -15.22 -20.72 9.00
C TYR A 712 -13.76 -20.34 9.16
N MET A 713 -12.90 -20.98 8.37
CA MET A 713 -11.46 -20.68 8.29
C MET A 713 -11.16 -20.22 6.87
N PRO A 714 -10.66 -18.98 6.68
CA PRO A 714 -10.16 -18.52 5.38
C PRO A 714 -9.04 -19.42 4.86
N GLN A 715 -8.87 -19.47 3.55
CA GLN A 715 -7.92 -20.38 2.90
C GLN A 715 -6.47 -19.84 2.94
N THR A 716 -5.95 -19.58 4.14
CA THR A 716 -4.57 -19.05 4.33
C THR A 716 -3.48 -20.07 4.03
N GLY A 717 -3.85 -21.33 3.80
CA GLY A 717 -2.92 -22.45 3.64
C GLY A 717 -2.34 -22.99 4.95
N ASP A 718 -2.81 -22.49 6.10
CA ASP A 718 -2.43 -22.94 7.43
C ASP A 718 -3.62 -23.56 8.17
N ASP A 719 -3.34 -24.39 9.17
CA ASP A 719 -4.39 -25.03 9.98
C ASP A 719 -5.08 -24.05 10.94
N LEU A 720 -4.36 -23.03 11.43
CA LEU A 720 -4.83 -22.06 12.42
C LEU A 720 -4.43 -20.63 12.00
N LEU A 721 -5.19 -19.61 12.43
CA LEU A 721 -4.87 -18.21 12.11
C LEU A 721 -3.63 -17.74 12.86
N ARG A 722 -3.43 -18.18 14.11
CA ARG A 722 -2.25 -17.81 14.93
C ARG A 722 -0.90 -18.32 14.43
N GLU A 723 -0.87 -19.22 13.44
CA GLU A 723 0.40 -19.73 12.92
C GLU A 723 1.29 -18.55 12.51
N HIS A 724 2.59 -18.57 12.84
CA HIS A 724 3.52 -17.46 12.62
C HIS A 724 3.07 -16.05 13.10
N THR A 725 2.11 -15.94 14.03
CA THR A 725 1.69 -14.66 14.62
C THR A 725 1.25 -14.82 16.09
N LEU A 726 0.55 -13.83 16.66
CA LEU A 726 0.08 -13.86 18.05
C LEU A 726 -1.19 -14.71 18.17
N CYS A 727 -1.56 -15.06 19.41
CA CYS A 727 -2.86 -15.68 19.65
C CYS A 727 -3.99 -14.76 19.18
N MET A 728 -5.03 -15.30 18.54
CA MET A 728 -6.18 -14.51 18.11
C MET A 728 -6.95 -13.86 19.28
N ASP A 729 -6.92 -14.48 20.46
CA ASP A 729 -7.47 -13.93 21.70
C ASP A 729 -6.52 -13.00 22.48
N ALA A 730 -5.32 -12.70 21.94
CA ALA A 730 -4.46 -11.68 22.49
C ALA A 730 -5.18 -10.32 22.48
N ARG A 731 -4.95 -9.51 23.51
CA ARG A 731 -5.69 -8.28 23.80
C ARG A 731 -4.81 -7.07 23.56
N HIS A 732 -5.29 -6.22 22.68
CA HIS A 732 -4.84 -4.85 22.47
C HIS A 732 -5.78 -3.90 23.21
N TYR A 733 -5.36 -2.65 23.37
CA TYR A 733 -6.16 -1.57 23.91
C TYR A 733 -7.44 -1.34 23.10
N ALA A 734 -7.36 -1.38 21.77
CA ALA A 734 -8.49 -1.14 20.88
C ALA A 734 -9.38 -2.38 20.60
N GLY A 735 -9.02 -3.58 21.08
CA GLY A 735 -9.76 -4.79 20.77
C GLY A 735 -8.94 -6.07 20.85
N THR A 736 -9.46 -7.15 20.25
CA THR A 736 -8.73 -8.43 20.16
C THR A 736 -7.83 -8.47 18.94
N HIS A 737 -6.76 -9.26 19.00
CA HIS A 737 -5.87 -9.47 17.87
C HIS A 737 -6.63 -10.04 16.67
N TYR A 738 -7.65 -10.86 16.88
CA TYR A 738 -8.56 -11.36 15.84
C TYR A 738 -9.14 -10.26 14.92
N ASP A 739 -9.43 -9.08 15.46
CA ASP A 739 -9.97 -7.95 14.72
C ASP A 739 -8.88 -7.01 14.20
N LEU A 740 -7.77 -6.91 14.94
CA LEU A 740 -6.72 -5.91 14.74
C LEU A 740 -5.48 -6.42 14.01
N HIS A 741 -5.33 -7.73 13.81
CA HIS A 741 -4.14 -8.36 13.23
C HIS A 741 -3.69 -7.68 11.94
N ASN A 742 -4.57 -7.59 10.94
CA ASN A 742 -4.27 -6.94 9.65
C ASN A 742 -3.97 -5.42 9.75
N LEU A 743 -4.17 -4.80 10.91
CA LEU A 743 -3.90 -3.38 11.14
C LEU A 743 -2.54 -3.12 11.82
N TYR A 744 -1.84 -4.15 12.31
CA TYR A 744 -0.66 -3.99 13.14
C TYR A 744 0.43 -3.13 12.46
N GLY A 745 0.85 -3.52 11.25
CA GLY A 745 1.83 -2.77 10.47
C GLY A 745 1.38 -1.36 10.09
N LEU A 746 0.08 -1.13 9.86
CA LEU A 746 -0.45 0.21 9.63
C LEU A 746 -0.27 1.09 10.88
N TYR A 747 -0.61 0.58 12.08
CA TYR A 747 -0.47 1.35 13.32
C TYR A 747 0.99 1.63 13.66
N GLU A 748 1.89 0.67 13.45
CA GLU A 748 3.33 0.90 13.58
C GLU A 748 3.84 1.96 12.60
N ALA A 749 3.43 1.89 11.33
CA ALA A 749 3.79 2.89 10.32
C ALA A 749 3.32 4.29 10.71
N VAL A 750 2.12 4.42 11.30
CA VAL A 750 1.61 5.70 11.83
C VAL A 750 2.47 6.21 12.98
N ALA A 751 2.79 5.36 13.97
CA ALA A 751 3.63 5.73 15.10
C ALA A 751 5.05 6.14 14.67
N THR A 752 5.64 5.37 13.75
CA THR A 752 6.98 5.63 13.19
C THR A 752 7.00 6.90 12.34
N ASN A 753 5.94 7.16 11.56
CA ASN A 753 5.82 8.38 10.75
C ASN A 753 5.77 9.64 11.62
N PHE A 754 5.00 9.58 12.71
CA PHE A 754 4.97 10.63 13.72
C PHE A 754 6.35 10.83 14.36
N ALA A 755 6.98 9.76 14.83
CA ALA A 755 8.27 9.83 15.50
C ALA A 755 9.37 10.42 14.61
N LEU A 756 9.52 9.94 13.37
CA LEU A 756 10.52 10.47 12.43
C LEU A 756 10.26 11.92 12.05
N SER A 757 9.00 12.32 11.94
CA SER A 757 8.63 13.71 11.65
C SER A 757 9.05 14.64 12.79
N ASP A 758 8.85 14.23 14.04
CA ASP A 758 9.23 14.98 15.23
C ASP A 758 10.76 15.04 15.41
N ILE A 759 11.42 13.88 15.36
CA ILE A 759 12.87 13.75 15.55
C ILE A 759 13.66 14.56 14.52
N ARG A 760 13.24 14.54 13.26
CA ARG A 760 14.02 15.13 12.15
C ARG A 760 13.52 16.50 11.70
N GLY A 761 12.28 16.88 11.99
CA GLY A 761 11.66 18.10 11.44
C GLY A 761 11.64 18.13 9.91
N LYS A 762 11.65 16.95 9.27
CA LYS A 762 11.74 16.74 7.82
C LYS A 762 10.73 15.68 7.40
N ARG A 763 10.54 15.50 6.08
CA ARG A 763 9.70 14.42 5.55
C ARG A 763 10.21 13.07 6.07
N PRO A 764 9.36 12.26 6.73
CA PRO A 764 9.73 10.91 7.13
C PRO A 764 9.87 10.03 5.89
N PHE A 765 10.75 9.04 5.97
CA PHE A 765 10.85 7.97 4.98
C PHE A 765 10.82 6.64 5.69
N ILE A 766 9.80 5.85 5.38
CA ILE A 766 9.52 4.56 6.02
C ILE A 766 9.22 3.56 4.92
N ILE A 767 9.83 2.38 4.99
CA ILE A 767 9.50 1.22 4.17
C ILE A 767 8.98 0.13 5.12
N SER A 768 7.73 -0.29 4.96
CA SER A 768 7.05 -1.28 5.81
C SER A 768 6.78 -2.57 5.08
N ARG A 769 6.86 -3.72 5.77
CA ARG A 769 6.48 -5.02 5.18
C ARG A 769 4.97 -5.17 5.18
N SER A 770 4.37 -5.25 6.36
CA SER A 770 2.93 -5.36 6.52
C SER A 770 2.23 -4.05 6.17
N THR A 771 1.12 -4.15 5.45
CA THR A 771 0.32 -3.00 5.02
C THR A 771 -1.18 -3.29 5.09
N PHE A 772 -1.97 -2.22 5.24
CA PHE A 772 -3.42 -2.24 5.14
C PHE A 772 -3.88 -1.07 4.28
N VAL A 773 -5.18 -1.02 4.00
CA VAL A 773 -5.85 0.11 3.35
C VAL A 773 -5.41 1.44 4.00
N GLY A 774 -4.83 2.33 3.19
CA GLY A 774 -4.38 3.66 3.64
C GLY A 774 -2.91 3.75 4.10
N SER A 775 -2.16 2.64 4.18
CA SER A 775 -0.73 2.65 4.56
C SER A 775 0.13 3.61 3.74
N GLY A 776 -0.20 3.82 2.45
CA GLY A 776 0.56 4.71 1.55
C GLY A 776 0.61 6.16 2.00
N LYS A 777 -0.30 6.60 2.89
CA LYS A 777 -0.23 7.93 3.52
C LYS A 777 0.96 8.09 4.47
N TYR A 778 1.53 7.00 4.96
CA TYR A 778 2.54 6.98 6.02
C TYR A 778 3.85 6.33 5.61
N THR A 779 3.82 5.34 4.71
CA THR A 779 4.97 4.49 4.37
C THR A 779 4.94 4.02 2.91
N GLY A 780 6.12 3.70 2.37
CA GLY A 780 6.27 2.85 1.19
C GLY A 780 6.32 1.36 1.56
N HIS A 781 6.58 0.51 0.59
CA HIS A 781 6.57 -0.95 0.74
C HIS A 781 7.60 -1.61 -0.18
N TRP A 782 7.91 -2.89 0.04
CA TRP A 782 8.71 -3.72 -0.85
C TRP A 782 8.13 -5.14 -0.93
N SER A 783 8.44 -5.87 -2.00
CA SER A 783 7.92 -7.21 -2.32
C SER A 783 8.20 -8.33 -1.29
N GLY A 784 8.82 -8.02 -0.16
CA GLY A 784 9.30 -9.02 0.79
C GLY A 784 10.36 -9.96 0.22
N ASP A 785 10.39 -11.16 0.78
CA ASP A 785 11.49 -12.13 0.67
C ASP A 785 11.42 -12.96 -0.61
N ILE A 786 11.54 -12.30 -1.76
CA ILE A 786 11.50 -12.94 -3.08
C ILE A 786 12.77 -13.73 -3.41
N GLU A 787 12.64 -14.72 -4.30
CA GLU A 787 13.75 -15.55 -4.78
C GLU A 787 14.55 -14.85 -5.88
N SER A 788 15.87 -15.13 -5.94
CA SER A 788 16.75 -14.79 -7.06
C SER A 788 16.43 -15.64 -8.29
N SER A 789 15.25 -15.45 -8.88
CA SER A 789 14.76 -16.17 -10.05
C SER A 789 14.18 -15.25 -11.12
N TRP A 790 14.19 -15.70 -12.38
CA TRP A 790 13.53 -14.99 -13.48
C TRP A 790 12.01 -14.90 -13.30
N HIS A 791 11.41 -15.88 -12.62
CA HIS A 791 9.99 -15.88 -12.32
C HIS A 791 9.66 -14.74 -11.36
N ASP A 792 10.38 -14.63 -10.26
CA ASP A 792 10.14 -13.59 -9.25
C ASP A 792 10.43 -12.20 -9.83
N MET A 793 11.50 -12.02 -10.60
CA MET A 793 11.75 -10.77 -11.34
C MET A 793 10.58 -10.38 -12.26
N ARG A 794 9.90 -11.36 -12.88
CA ARG A 794 8.71 -11.09 -13.70
C ARG A 794 7.50 -10.73 -12.83
N MET A 795 7.35 -11.37 -11.68
CA MET A 795 6.20 -11.18 -10.78
C MET A 795 6.24 -9.87 -9.99
N THR A 796 7.40 -9.20 -9.89
CA THR A 796 7.48 -7.85 -9.32
C THR A 796 6.66 -6.82 -10.12
N ILE A 797 6.51 -7.00 -11.43
CA ILE A 797 5.80 -6.05 -12.30
C ILE A 797 4.31 -5.96 -11.94
N PRO A 798 3.52 -7.05 -11.94
CA PRO A 798 2.12 -6.98 -11.53
C PRO A 798 1.94 -6.55 -10.07
N GLU A 799 2.87 -6.90 -9.18
CA GLU A 799 2.86 -6.49 -7.78
C GLU A 799 3.03 -4.96 -7.64
N LEU A 800 4.03 -4.36 -8.28
CA LEU A 800 4.19 -2.90 -8.32
C LEU A 800 2.93 -2.19 -8.83
N LEU A 801 2.31 -2.72 -9.88
CA LEU A 801 1.08 -2.15 -10.44
C LEU A 801 -0.09 -2.24 -9.47
N ASN A 802 -0.23 -3.36 -8.74
CA ASN A 802 -1.24 -3.52 -7.71
C ASN A 802 -1.04 -2.54 -6.55
N PHE A 803 0.18 -2.37 -6.03
CA PHE A 803 0.46 -1.41 -4.96
C PHE A 803 0.23 0.05 -5.38
N ASN A 804 0.44 0.38 -6.66
CA ASN A 804 0.03 1.68 -7.19
C ASN A 804 -1.50 1.86 -7.15
N LEU A 805 -2.30 0.80 -7.43
CA LEU A 805 -3.76 0.83 -7.25
C LEU A 805 -4.15 0.95 -5.78
N PHE A 806 -3.39 0.32 -4.87
CA PHE A 806 -3.59 0.41 -3.42
C PHE A 806 -3.17 1.75 -2.82
N GLY A 807 -2.70 2.70 -3.64
CA GLY A 807 -2.29 4.02 -3.17
C GLY A 807 -0.94 4.01 -2.45
N ILE A 808 -0.08 3.04 -2.75
CA ILE A 808 1.28 2.90 -2.21
C ILE A 808 2.27 2.94 -3.40
N PRO A 809 2.48 4.12 -4.01
CA PRO A 809 3.32 4.24 -5.20
C PRO A 809 4.82 4.11 -4.89
N MET A 810 5.24 4.36 -3.65
CA MET A 810 6.61 4.15 -3.20
C MET A 810 6.83 2.66 -2.91
N MET A 811 6.79 1.86 -3.97
CA MET A 811 6.90 0.40 -3.97
C MET A 811 8.09 -0.05 -4.81
N GLY A 812 8.73 -1.13 -4.39
CA GLY A 812 9.87 -1.74 -5.07
C GLY A 812 9.96 -3.23 -4.78
N ALA A 813 11.00 -3.85 -5.32
CA ALA A 813 11.35 -5.23 -5.01
C ALA A 813 12.85 -5.31 -4.79
N ASP A 814 13.30 -6.33 -4.05
CA ASP A 814 14.72 -6.54 -3.79
C ASP A 814 15.43 -6.93 -5.09
N ILE A 815 16.16 -5.97 -5.66
CA ILE A 815 16.78 -6.10 -6.96
C ILE A 815 17.84 -7.21 -6.92
N CYS A 816 17.81 -8.09 -7.92
CA CYS A 816 18.57 -9.33 -8.02
C CYS A 816 18.03 -10.52 -7.18
N GLY A 817 16.95 -10.30 -6.42
CA GLY A 817 16.30 -11.27 -5.53
C GLY A 817 16.97 -11.32 -4.15
N PHE A 818 16.18 -11.63 -3.12
CA PHE A 818 16.63 -11.71 -1.74
C PHE A 818 17.15 -13.11 -1.39
N ARG A 819 16.36 -14.15 -1.69
CA ARG A 819 16.67 -15.55 -1.36
C ARG A 819 17.46 -16.23 -2.46
N GLY A 820 18.44 -17.04 -2.07
CA GLY A 820 19.28 -17.80 -2.99
C GLY A 820 20.33 -16.97 -3.72
N ASP A 821 21.20 -17.64 -4.48
CA ASP A 821 22.29 -16.99 -5.19
C ASP A 821 21.82 -16.47 -6.56
N THR A 822 21.90 -15.15 -6.75
CA THR A 822 21.69 -14.55 -8.07
C THR A 822 22.80 -14.90 -9.06
N THR A 823 22.49 -14.81 -10.36
CA THR A 823 23.48 -14.93 -11.43
C THR A 823 23.84 -13.55 -11.98
N VAL A 824 25.01 -13.42 -12.63
CA VAL A 824 25.40 -12.13 -13.26
C VAL A 824 24.35 -11.69 -14.28
N GLU A 825 23.83 -12.62 -15.08
CA GLU A 825 22.83 -12.30 -16.10
C GLU A 825 21.50 -11.86 -15.50
N LEU A 826 20.98 -12.61 -14.51
CA LEU A 826 19.75 -12.25 -13.82
C LEU A 826 19.90 -10.89 -13.15
N CYS A 827 20.96 -10.68 -12.37
CA CYS A 827 21.17 -9.44 -11.65
C CYS A 827 21.36 -8.25 -12.61
N LYS A 828 22.05 -8.43 -13.73
CA LYS A 828 22.15 -7.40 -14.78
C LYS A 828 20.78 -7.02 -15.34
N ARG A 829 19.90 -7.98 -15.64
CA ARG A 829 18.54 -7.69 -16.12
C ARG A 829 17.68 -7.07 -15.04
N TRP A 830 17.81 -7.53 -13.80
CA TRP A 830 17.04 -7.00 -12.70
C TRP A 830 17.47 -5.58 -12.35
N MET A 831 18.76 -5.24 -12.42
CA MET A 831 19.21 -3.85 -12.27
C MET A 831 18.64 -2.93 -13.35
N GLN A 832 18.53 -3.41 -14.60
CA GLN A 832 17.89 -2.65 -15.68
C GLN A 832 16.41 -2.38 -15.39
N LEU A 833 15.67 -3.39 -14.92
CA LEU A 833 14.26 -3.26 -14.54
C LEU A 833 14.09 -2.40 -13.27
N GLY A 834 14.86 -2.69 -12.24
CA GLY A 834 14.78 -2.12 -10.91
C GLY A 834 15.18 -0.65 -10.84
N ALA A 835 15.93 -0.15 -11.82
CA ALA A 835 16.17 1.28 -12.00
C ALA A 835 14.88 2.07 -12.30
N PHE A 836 13.80 1.40 -12.72
CA PHE A 836 12.48 2.00 -12.94
C PHE A 836 11.48 1.75 -11.80
N TYR A 837 11.88 1.05 -10.74
CA TYR A 837 11.04 0.96 -9.55
C TYR A 837 11.01 2.31 -8.83
N PRO A 838 9.82 2.80 -8.39
CA PRO A 838 9.72 4.00 -7.56
C PRO A 838 10.58 3.93 -6.29
N PHE A 839 10.65 2.74 -5.67
CA PHE A 839 11.63 2.42 -4.64
C PHE A 839 12.66 1.43 -5.21
N SER A 840 13.91 1.87 -5.35
CA SER A 840 14.97 1.08 -5.98
C SER A 840 16.01 0.64 -4.96
N ARG A 841 15.90 -0.59 -4.46
CA ARG A 841 16.83 -1.19 -3.48
C ARG A 841 17.37 -2.51 -3.99
N ASN A 842 18.68 -2.71 -3.91
CA ASN A 842 19.28 -4.04 -3.95
C ASN A 842 19.48 -4.52 -2.51
N HIS A 843 18.91 -5.68 -2.19
CA HIS A 843 18.97 -6.32 -0.89
C HIS A 843 19.07 -7.83 -1.09
N ASN A 844 19.71 -8.52 -0.14
CA ASN A 844 20.15 -9.90 -0.29
C ASN A 844 20.10 -10.60 1.07
N SER A 845 19.79 -11.90 1.10
CA SER A 845 19.72 -12.68 2.35
C SER A 845 21.09 -12.93 2.96
N ASP A 846 21.14 -13.40 4.20
CA ASP A 846 22.37 -13.70 4.97
C ASP A 846 23.28 -14.71 4.27
N SER A 847 22.69 -15.80 3.78
CA SER A 847 23.35 -16.96 3.20
C SER A 847 23.74 -16.79 1.73
N SER A 848 23.14 -15.82 1.04
CA SER A 848 23.40 -15.55 -0.38
C SER A 848 24.75 -14.85 -0.61
N ALA A 849 25.44 -15.27 -1.66
CA ALA A 849 26.75 -14.74 -2.07
C ALA A 849 26.69 -13.23 -2.36
N VAL A 850 27.69 -12.50 -1.85
CA VAL A 850 27.89 -11.08 -2.19
C VAL A 850 28.41 -11.01 -3.62
N ARG A 851 27.55 -10.67 -4.57
CA ARG A 851 28.00 -10.28 -5.91
C ARG A 851 28.02 -8.75 -5.98
N ASN A 852 29.23 -8.19 -5.95
CA ASN A 852 29.43 -6.78 -6.29
C ASN A 852 28.90 -6.56 -7.71
N LEU A 853 28.25 -5.41 -7.94
CA LEU A 853 27.54 -5.11 -9.18
C LEU A 853 28.44 -5.06 -10.44
N PHE A 854 29.76 -5.20 -10.28
CA PHE A 854 30.78 -5.21 -11.34
C PHE A 854 31.96 -6.10 -10.95
#